data_AF-A0A1W7A0W8-F1
#
_entry.id   AF-A0A1W7A0W8-F1
#
_cell.length_a   1.000
_cell.length_b   1.000
_cell.length_c   1.000
_cell.angle_alpha   90.00
_cell.angle_beta   90.00
_cell.angle_gamma   90.00
#
_symmetry.space_group_name_H-M   'P 1'
#
loop_
_entity.id
_entity.type
_entity.pdbx_description
1 polymer ?
#
loop_
_entity_poly.entity_id
_entity_poly.type
_entity_poly.pdbx_seq_one_letter_code
_entity_poly.pdbx_strand_id
1 'polypeptide(L)'
;MNGRQRVNSPVQGLAVAAVFGLALTLAGSAFAQSNEPAPADEPPAAAAPLDPPPPIAPPPALPVKAPAGAVDVPSDPVAKAAFEVLEKHCARCHQEGALSARERPAKNFGNVLKLDEIAANPHYVLPGNPFGSKVFKQIVDKEMPYDVEYEGETKYPSVTPDELKALETWIAQLGTQTAAACDARKFVSNEDMLNLVVGDLSKLPNARKKGTRYLTLTHLKNACLDEQAMKVFRQGAVKLINSLSRSSDVVRLETIDPDESIIRINLDDIGWEAKDWDEVLAVYPYNLQPESDLKAVLTNASGTQLPYVRADWFAFTASQPPLYDKLLKLPNTFQEVAKQEGVDVEGNIKRFIAQRSGFQRSGVSQNNRMIERHPSRAGYFWTSYDFAGNRGKQSFFEHPLGPKGENGFEHDGGETIWSLPNGFQAYYLNTADGKRLDKGPTQIVRDLSRKDLTVTNGISCMGCHDQGIRKAKDEVRQVVLSGRSFNKQTREAVEALYIPTEKMDAILESDTKKFQDAMYRAGLEPSLKLNGVEMINALAKRYEDDLDLTLAAAEFGFSKKEFEDAADDADRKFRPLIRRLQQGSIPRDQFENNYRELAIAITDQEAVPGTGGSAPGGAPGAVAVATPVSNEALSLTSDKNAYKVGDTPVFTVLAKKSCFLTLVNLDDKGTATVLLPNKFQQDNRVKAGQEIQFPGQKAPFQFRMQDKGFEQVIATCSESAEVDGIKNNFAKNALTTVPNFTRTVAGAVQADAKKKGTRAIAVEGTKAAGAPTTPQNAKAVPADKRDVARAAIKVEVK
;
A
#
# COMPACT_ATOMS: atom_id res chain seq x y z
N MET A 1 -7.94 -69.77 2.21
CA MET A 1 -9.31 -69.51 1.72
C MET A 1 -9.27 -68.18 0.97
N ASN A 2 -8.87 -68.19 -0.30
CA ASN A 2 -9.74 -68.20 -1.51
C ASN A 2 -10.79 -67.07 -1.52
N GLY A 3 -10.81 -66.13 -2.46
CA GLY A 3 -9.97 -66.04 -3.67
C GLY A 3 -10.24 -64.85 -4.59
N ARG A 4 -9.47 -64.82 -5.68
CA ARG A 4 -9.73 -64.13 -6.95
C ARG A 4 -9.09 -64.96 -8.08
N GLN A 5 -9.87 -65.41 -9.06
CA GLN A 5 -9.44 -65.84 -10.40
C GLN A 5 -9.76 -64.68 -11.37
N ARG A 6 -8.78 -64.17 -12.15
CA ARG A 6 -8.46 -64.42 -13.59
C ARG A 6 -9.67 -64.23 -14.52
N VAL A 7 -9.55 -63.57 -15.69
CA VAL A 7 -8.88 -64.09 -16.91
C VAL A 7 -8.62 -62.98 -17.98
N ASN A 8 -7.41 -63.04 -18.57
CA ASN A 8 -6.89 -62.83 -19.94
C ASN A 8 -7.20 -61.64 -20.90
N SER A 9 -6.08 -61.24 -21.54
CA SER A 9 -5.72 -60.45 -22.77
C SER A 9 -6.42 -60.87 -24.09
N PRO A 10 -6.08 -60.40 -25.34
CA PRO A 10 -4.95 -59.55 -25.80
C PRO A 10 -5.22 -58.53 -26.97
N VAL A 11 -4.09 -57.95 -27.42
CA VAL A 11 -3.70 -57.00 -28.48
C VAL A 11 -4.18 -57.28 -29.93
N GLN A 12 -4.38 -56.20 -30.72
CA GLN A 12 -4.11 -55.98 -32.18
C GLN A 12 -4.48 -54.49 -32.48
N GLY A 13 -3.81 -53.61 -33.23
CA GLY A 13 -2.75 -53.70 -34.24
C GLY A 13 -3.31 -53.45 -35.65
N LEU A 14 -3.24 -52.23 -36.22
CA LEU A 14 -3.25 -52.02 -37.69
C LEU A 14 -2.83 -50.60 -38.11
N ALA A 15 -1.96 -50.57 -39.12
CA ALA A 15 -1.47 -49.43 -39.90
C ALA A 15 -1.85 -49.66 -41.37
N VAL A 16 -2.05 -48.59 -42.17
CA VAL A 16 -1.89 -48.62 -43.65
C VAL A 16 -1.49 -47.24 -44.16
N ALA A 17 -0.56 -47.24 -45.11
CA ALA A 17 -0.02 -46.11 -45.88
C ALA A 17 -0.41 -46.20 -47.38
N ALA A 18 -0.29 -45.08 -48.13
CA ALA A 18 0.03 -44.96 -49.57
C ALA A 18 0.21 -43.44 -49.86
N VAL A 19 1.34 -42.84 -50.28
CA VAL A 19 2.30 -42.98 -51.41
C VAL A 19 1.83 -42.42 -52.76
N PHE A 20 2.65 -41.49 -53.30
CA PHE A 20 2.98 -41.04 -54.69
C PHE A 20 2.93 -39.50 -54.78
N GLY A 21 3.93 -38.74 -55.24
CA GLY A 21 5.30 -38.96 -55.76
C GLY A 21 5.86 -37.63 -56.31
N LEU A 22 7.20 -37.47 -56.28
CA LEU A 22 8.15 -36.70 -57.15
C LEU A 22 7.71 -35.36 -57.82
N ALA A 23 8.51 -34.30 -58.02
CA ALA A 23 9.96 -34.04 -57.98
C ALA A 23 10.26 -32.51 -58.10
N LEU A 24 11.49 -32.10 -57.73
CA LEU A 24 12.44 -31.10 -58.32
C LEU A 24 11.92 -30.15 -59.44
N THR A 25 12.32 -28.87 -59.63
CA THR A 25 13.59 -28.14 -59.39
C THR A 25 13.43 -26.64 -59.78
N LEU A 26 14.12 -25.76 -59.03
CA LEU A 26 14.96 -24.60 -59.42
C LEU A 26 14.64 -23.63 -60.60
N ALA A 27 14.75 -22.33 -60.25
CA ALA A 27 15.45 -21.21 -60.93
C ALA A 27 14.90 -20.57 -62.23
N GLY A 28 15.01 -19.23 -62.31
CA GLY A 28 15.05 -18.53 -63.59
C GLY A 28 14.57 -17.07 -63.57
N SER A 29 15.50 -16.15 -63.80
CA SER A 29 15.37 -14.68 -63.76
C SER A 29 14.73 -14.04 -65.00
N ALA A 30 14.19 -12.83 -64.80
CA ALA A 30 14.14 -11.62 -65.65
C ALA A 30 14.09 -11.71 -67.18
N PHE A 31 13.19 -10.94 -67.83
CA PHE A 31 13.50 -10.12 -69.02
C PHE A 31 12.44 -9.00 -69.23
N ALA A 32 12.88 -7.90 -69.84
CA ALA A 32 12.19 -6.62 -70.01
C ALA A 32 11.74 -6.38 -71.48
N GLN A 33 11.02 -5.25 -71.66
CA GLN A 33 10.80 -4.42 -72.88
C GLN A 33 9.55 -4.67 -73.77
N SER A 34 8.72 -3.65 -73.96
CA SER A 34 8.78 -2.70 -75.11
C SER A 34 7.60 -1.70 -75.13
N ASN A 35 7.79 -0.57 -75.84
CA ASN A 35 7.04 0.71 -75.84
C ASN A 35 6.09 0.90 -77.06
N GLU A 36 5.04 1.72 -76.85
CA GLU A 36 4.39 2.74 -77.75
C GLU A 36 3.51 2.34 -78.98
N PRO A 37 2.66 3.25 -79.60
CA PRO A 37 1.84 4.37 -79.07
C PRO A 37 0.44 4.65 -79.76
N ALA A 38 -0.31 5.65 -79.23
CA ALA A 38 -1.28 6.62 -79.84
C ALA A 38 -2.75 6.18 -80.17
N PRO A 39 -3.73 7.11 -80.37
CA PRO A 39 -3.74 8.59 -80.31
C PRO A 39 -4.90 9.23 -79.49
N ALA A 40 -4.91 10.57 -79.45
CA ALA A 40 -5.97 11.44 -78.91
C ALA A 40 -6.93 11.93 -80.02
N ASP A 41 -8.20 12.18 -79.69
CA ASP A 41 -9.04 13.26 -80.25
C ASP A 41 -10.33 13.45 -79.43
N GLU A 42 -10.78 14.70 -79.36
CA GLU A 42 -11.84 15.29 -78.51
C GLU A 42 -13.17 15.50 -79.32
N PRO A 43 -14.22 16.18 -78.80
CA PRO A 43 -15.35 15.75 -77.96
C PRO A 43 -16.72 15.74 -78.71
N PRO A 44 -17.89 15.45 -78.08
CA PRO A 44 -18.72 16.58 -77.61
C PRO A 44 -19.66 16.33 -76.40
N ALA A 45 -19.98 17.45 -75.74
CA ALA A 45 -21.25 17.90 -75.14
C ALA A 45 -22.00 17.10 -74.05
N ALA A 46 -21.83 17.60 -72.82
CA ALA A 46 -22.82 17.89 -71.77
C ALA A 46 -24.07 17.00 -71.58
N ALA A 47 -24.08 16.28 -70.46
CA ALA A 47 -25.27 15.82 -69.75
C ALA A 47 -25.29 16.38 -68.31
N ALA A 48 -26.50 16.57 -67.79
CA ALA A 48 -26.92 17.27 -66.56
C ALA A 48 -26.21 16.85 -65.26
N PRO A 49 -26.19 17.72 -64.22
CA PRO A 49 -25.50 17.44 -62.96
C PRO A 49 -26.20 16.31 -62.19
N LEU A 50 -25.42 15.27 -61.85
CA LEU A 50 -25.81 14.27 -60.88
C LEU A 50 -25.67 14.85 -59.47
N ASP A 51 -26.68 14.62 -58.63
CA ASP A 51 -26.71 15.03 -57.23
C ASP A 51 -25.44 14.60 -56.48
N PRO A 52 -24.93 15.42 -55.54
CA PRO A 52 -23.77 15.06 -54.75
C PRO A 52 -24.05 13.79 -53.93
N PRO A 53 -23.07 12.90 -53.79
CA PRO A 53 -23.22 11.70 -52.95
C PRO A 53 -23.61 12.12 -51.53
N PRO A 54 -24.47 11.33 -50.85
CA PRO A 54 -24.85 11.62 -49.48
C PRO A 54 -23.59 11.76 -48.62
N PRO A 55 -23.58 12.71 -47.66
CA PRO A 55 -22.40 12.95 -46.84
C PRO A 55 -21.95 11.64 -46.20
N ILE A 56 -20.69 11.29 -46.42
CA ILE A 56 -20.02 10.20 -45.73
C ILE A 56 -20.27 10.41 -44.25
N ALA A 57 -20.98 9.48 -43.61
CA ALA A 57 -21.20 9.51 -42.18
C ALA A 57 -19.85 9.71 -41.49
N PRO A 58 -19.73 10.63 -40.53
CA PRO A 58 -18.48 10.84 -39.83
C PRO A 58 -17.99 9.48 -39.31
N PRO A 59 -16.68 9.19 -39.37
CA PRO A 59 -16.14 7.97 -38.79
C PRO A 59 -16.69 7.86 -37.37
N PRO A 60 -17.07 6.65 -36.89
CA PRO A 60 -17.58 6.49 -35.55
C PRO A 60 -16.61 7.22 -34.63
N ALA A 61 -17.13 8.17 -33.85
CA ALA A 61 -16.32 8.90 -32.90
C ALA A 61 -15.49 7.86 -32.16
N LEU A 62 -14.15 8.03 -32.17
CA LEU A 62 -13.26 7.30 -31.28
C LEU A 62 -13.99 7.18 -29.94
N PRO A 63 -14.11 5.98 -29.35
CA PRO A 63 -14.86 5.82 -28.11
C PRO A 63 -14.39 6.92 -27.19
N VAL A 64 -15.31 7.82 -26.85
CA VAL A 64 -15.04 8.89 -25.89
C VAL A 64 -14.51 8.15 -24.70
N LYS A 65 -13.21 8.33 -24.44
CA LYS A 65 -12.57 7.78 -23.25
C LYS A 65 -13.48 8.16 -22.10
N ALA A 66 -14.12 7.18 -21.49
CA ALA A 66 -14.94 7.42 -20.30
C ALA A 66 -14.12 8.32 -19.38
N PRO A 67 -14.72 9.38 -18.79
CA PRO A 67 -13.95 10.26 -17.93
C PRO A 67 -13.29 9.40 -16.86
N ALA A 68 -11.96 9.38 -16.86
CA ALA A 68 -11.20 8.75 -15.80
C ALA A 68 -11.50 9.55 -14.53
N GLY A 69 -12.46 9.08 -13.72
CA GLY A 69 -12.89 9.83 -12.52
C GLY A 69 -14.25 9.47 -11.93
N ALA A 70 -15.13 8.72 -12.59
CA ALA A 70 -16.37 8.27 -11.95
C ALA A 70 -16.07 7.09 -11.01
N VAL A 71 -16.18 7.30 -9.71
CA VAL A 71 -16.18 6.22 -8.71
C VAL A 71 -17.56 5.57 -8.75
N ASP A 72 -17.61 4.25 -8.90
CA ASP A 72 -18.88 3.52 -8.94
C ASP A 72 -19.60 3.61 -7.58
N VAL A 73 -20.87 4.02 -7.61
CA VAL A 73 -21.70 4.09 -6.41
C VAL A 73 -22.05 2.67 -5.97
N PRO A 74 -21.81 2.28 -4.71
CA PRO A 74 -22.16 0.95 -4.20
C PRO A 74 -23.65 0.63 -4.39
N SER A 75 -23.95 -0.62 -4.73
CA SER A 75 -25.34 -1.10 -4.87
C SER A 75 -25.97 -1.52 -3.54
N ASP A 76 -25.16 -1.94 -2.57
CA ASP A 76 -25.63 -2.25 -1.22
C ASP A 76 -26.18 -0.98 -0.54
N PRO A 77 -27.43 -0.96 -0.04
CA PRO A 77 -28.02 0.23 0.56
C PRO A 77 -27.22 0.83 1.73
N VAL A 78 -26.56 0.00 2.54
CA VAL A 78 -25.77 0.47 3.68
C VAL A 78 -24.46 1.11 3.22
N ALA A 79 -23.71 0.45 2.33
CA ALA A 79 -22.52 1.03 1.72
C ALA A 79 -22.85 2.29 0.90
N LYS A 80 -23.99 2.32 0.18
CA LYS A 80 -24.45 3.48 -0.58
C LYS A 80 -24.69 4.68 0.33
N ALA A 81 -25.36 4.49 1.46
CA ALA A 81 -25.59 5.57 2.42
C ALA A 81 -24.26 6.13 2.96
N ALA A 82 -23.27 5.28 3.25
CA ALA A 82 -21.93 5.73 3.64
C ALA A 82 -21.21 6.49 2.51
N PHE A 83 -21.30 6.00 1.28
CA PHE A 83 -20.75 6.65 0.09
C PHE A 83 -21.30 8.07 -0.09
N GLU A 84 -22.62 8.24 -0.02
CA GLU A 84 -23.28 9.55 -0.18
C GLU A 84 -22.82 10.57 0.87
N VAL A 85 -22.55 10.12 2.11
CA VAL A 85 -22.00 10.97 3.17
C VAL A 85 -20.58 11.43 2.82
N LEU A 86 -19.71 10.51 2.41
CA LEU A 86 -18.32 10.84 2.06
C LEU A 86 -18.25 11.68 0.78
N GLU A 87 -19.13 11.47 -0.18
CA GLU A 87 -19.25 12.26 -1.41
C GLU A 87 -19.61 13.71 -1.08
N LYS A 88 -20.68 13.88 -0.31
CA LYS A 88 -21.19 15.19 0.08
C LYS A 88 -20.19 16.00 0.91
N HIS A 89 -19.49 15.33 1.83
CA HIS A 89 -18.73 16.02 2.88
C HIS A 89 -17.21 15.96 2.73
N CYS A 90 -16.66 15.01 1.98
CA CYS A 90 -15.21 14.74 1.96
C CYS A 90 -14.58 14.77 0.56
N ALA A 91 -15.31 14.35 -0.49
CA ALA A 91 -14.74 14.15 -1.83
C ALA A 91 -14.03 15.38 -2.40
N ARG A 92 -14.58 16.58 -2.17
CA ARG A 92 -14.01 17.85 -2.62
C ARG A 92 -12.56 18.11 -2.19
N CYS A 93 -12.10 17.44 -1.13
CA CYS A 93 -10.73 17.52 -0.64
C CYS A 93 -9.98 16.19 -0.71
N HIS A 94 -10.69 15.06 -0.68
CA HIS A 94 -10.10 13.75 -0.45
C HIS A 94 -10.42 12.70 -1.54
N GLN A 95 -10.98 13.12 -2.67
CA GLN A 95 -11.22 12.25 -3.81
C GLN A 95 -10.55 12.80 -5.06
N GLU A 96 -9.53 12.09 -5.55
CA GLU A 96 -8.93 12.35 -6.85
C GLU A 96 -10.03 12.29 -7.93
N GLY A 97 -10.04 13.27 -8.83
CA GLY A 97 -11.08 13.43 -9.84
C GLY A 97 -12.34 14.20 -9.38
N ALA A 98 -12.49 14.46 -8.08
CA ALA A 98 -13.62 15.23 -7.53
C ALA A 98 -13.18 16.42 -6.65
N LEU A 99 -11.91 16.85 -6.76
CA LEU A 99 -11.35 17.93 -5.96
C LEU A 99 -11.93 19.30 -6.35
N SER A 100 -12.14 20.17 -5.35
CA SER A 100 -12.57 21.57 -5.54
C SER A 100 -11.56 22.51 -4.89
N ALA A 101 -11.19 23.58 -5.61
CA ALA A 101 -10.20 24.58 -5.18
C ALA A 101 -8.83 23.98 -4.77
N ARG A 102 -8.54 22.76 -5.23
CA ARG A 102 -7.31 22.02 -4.94
C ARG A 102 -6.87 21.29 -6.21
N GLU A 103 -5.57 21.36 -6.48
CA GLU A 103 -4.96 20.57 -7.55
C GLU A 103 -4.67 19.12 -7.10
N ARG A 104 -4.67 18.85 -5.79
CA ARG A 104 -4.30 17.56 -5.21
C ARG A 104 -5.11 17.22 -3.96
N PRO A 105 -5.29 15.92 -3.65
CA PRO A 105 -6.00 15.51 -2.45
C PRO A 105 -5.26 15.96 -1.19
N ALA A 106 -6.02 16.39 -0.20
CA ALA A 106 -5.47 16.78 1.08
C ALA A 106 -4.79 15.58 1.76
N LYS A 107 -3.57 15.80 2.27
CA LYS A 107 -2.74 14.79 2.96
C LYS A 107 -2.49 13.52 2.13
N ASN A 108 -2.52 13.61 0.80
CA ASN A 108 -2.39 12.47 -0.12
C ASN A 108 -3.45 11.36 0.09
N PHE A 109 -4.58 11.70 0.71
CA PHE A 109 -5.72 10.81 0.86
C PHE A 109 -6.74 11.15 -0.23
N GLY A 110 -6.64 10.46 -1.37
CA GLY A 110 -7.38 10.75 -2.61
C GLY A 110 -8.42 9.71 -3.01
N ASN A 111 -8.79 8.81 -2.11
CA ASN A 111 -9.65 7.67 -2.40
C ASN A 111 -10.84 7.54 -1.43
N VAL A 112 -11.29 8.64 -0.82
CA VAL A 112 -12.34 8.61 0.21
C VAL A 112 -13.66 7.98 -0.26
N LEU A 113 -13.98 8.03 -1.57
CA LEU A 113 -15.20 7.41 -2.11
C LEU A 113 -15.02 5.95 -2.50
N LYS A 114 -13.80 5.45 -2.50
CA LYS A 114 -13.53 4.07 -2.87
C LYS A 114 -13.60 3.19 -1.61
N LEU A 115 -14.83 2.88 -1.21
CA LEU A 115 -15.15 2.26 0.09
C LEU A 115 -14.37 0.97 0.35
N ASP A 116 -14.22 0.12 -0.66
CA ASP A 116 -13.46 -1.13 -0.53
C ASP A 116 -11.98 -0.86 -0.20
N GLU A 117 -11.38 0.19 -0.76
CA GLU A 117 -9.97 0.54 -0.53
C GLU A 117 -9.74 1.03 0.91
N ILE A 118 -10.66 1.86 1.42
CA ILE A 118 -10.54 2.39 2.78
C ILE A 118 -10.96 1.35 3.83
N ALA A 119 -11.87 0.42 3.49
CA ALA A 119 -12.26 -0.70 4.35
C ALA A 119 -11.16 -1.77 4.46
N ALA A 120 -10.39 -1.99 3.39
CA ALA A 120 -9.28 -2.93 3.38
C ALA A 120 -8.05 -2.47 4.18
N ASN A 121 -8.00 -1.21 4.62
CA ASN A 121 -6.87 -0.65 5.37
C ASN A 121 -7.27 -0.27 6.80
N PRO A 122 -6.77 -0.99 7.83
CA PRO A 122 -7.12 -0.75 9.24
C PRO A 122 -6.71 0.64 9.74
N HIS A 123 -5.82 1.34 9.02
CA HIS A 123 -5.47 2.73 9.30
C HIS A 123 -6.65 3.69 9.09
N TYR A 124 -7.54 3.41 8.13
CA TYR A 124 -8.69 4.26 7.81
C TYR A 124 -9.95 3.74 8.50
N VAL A 125 -10.25 2.45 8.35
CA VAL A 125 -11.45 1.79 8.86
C VAL A 125 -11.07 0.50 9.56
N LEU A 126 -11.51 0.34 10.81
CA LEU A 126 -11.45 -0.91 11.56
C LEU A 126 -12.83 -1.60 11.44
N PRO A 127 -12.96 -2.66 10.63
CA PRO A 127 -14.24 -3.36 10.45
C PRO A 127 -14.88 -3.75 11.79
N GLY A 128 -16.14 -3.34 11.98
CA GLY A 128 -16.89 -3.63 13.20
C GLY A 128 -16.64 -2.70 14.38
N ASN A 129 -15.71 -1.72 14.27
CA ASN A 129 -15.37 -0.76 15.33
C ASN A 129 -15.40 0.70 14.80
N PRO A 130 -16.60 1.34 14.73
CA PRO A 130 -16.75 2.71 14.21
C PRO A 130 -15.90 3.74 14.95
N PHE A 131 -16.03 3.85 16.27
CA PHE A 131 -15.23 4.78 17.08
C PHE A 131 -13.76 4.40 17.18
N GLY A 132 -13.34 3.22 16.70
CA GLY A 132 -11.94 2.84 16.49
C GLY A 132 -11.38 3.30 15.13
N SER A 133 -12.25 3.49 14.15
CA SER A 133 -11.91 3.85 12.76
C SER A 133 -11.51 5.32 12.63
N LYS A 134 -10.37 5.59 12.00
CA LYS A 134 -9.82 6.95 11.88
C LYS A 134 -10.74 7.89 11.13
N VAL A 135 -11.32 7.45 10.00
CA VAL A 135 -12.24 8.28 9.21
C VAL A 135 -13.44 8.74 10.05
N PHE A 136 -14.02 7.83 10.82
CA PHE A 136 -15.16 8.12 11.69
C PHE A 136 -14.77 9.03 12.87
N LYS A 137 -13.64 8.74 13.54
CA LYS A 137 -13.11 9.57 14.64
C LYS A 137 -12.91 11.01 14.21
N GLN A 138 -12.31 11.26 13.05
CA GLN A 138 -12.05 12.60 12.56
C GLN A 138 -13.33 13.43 12.40
N ILE A 139 -14.45 12.81 12.01
CA ILE A 139 -15.75 13.50 11.90
C ILE A 139 -16.34 13.75 13.29
N VAL A 140 -16.31 12.73 14.15
CA VAL A 140 -16.81 12.80 15.54
C VAL A 140 -16.07 13.85 16.36
N ASP A 141 -14.77 13.96 16.18
CA ASP A 141 -13.89 14.90 16.90
C ASP A 141 -13.97 16.31 16.32
N LYS A 142 -14.77 16.52 15.27
CA LYS A 142 -14.90 17.79 14.53
C LYS A 142 -13.58 18.27 13.91
N GLU A 143 -12.65 17.34 13.69
CA GLU A 143 -11.43 17.54 12.92
C GLU A 143 -11.73 17.58 11.40
N MET A 144 -12.85 16.96 11.00
CA MET A 144 -13.34 16.89 9.63
C MET A 144 -14.85 17.11 9.53
N PRO A 145 -15.37 17.72 8.45
CA PRO A 145 -14.62 18.37 7.36
C PRO A 145 -13.91 19.64 7.82
N TYR A 146 -12.60 19.74 7.55
CA TYR A 146 -11.75 20.80 8.08
C TYR A 146 -12.19 22.21 7.64
N ASP A 147 -12.62 22.34 6.39
CA ASP A 147 -13.09 23.62 5.82
C ASP A 147 -14.35 24.14 6.52
N VAL A 148 -15.27 23.25 6.89
CA VAL A 148 -16.50 23.62 7.60
C VAL A 148 -16.21 23.87 9.09
N GLU A 149 -15.44 23.00 9.75
CA GLU A 149 -15.24 23.07 11.20
C GLU A 149 -14.16 24.09 11.63
N TYR A 150 -13.11 24.32 10.83
CA TYR A 150 -12.00 25.24 11.16
C TYR A 150 -11.95 26.48 10.28
N GLU A 151 -12.21 26.37 8.98
CA GLU A 151 -12.15 27.52 8.06
C GLU A 151 -13.47 28.31 8.02
N GLY A 152 -14.53 27.78 8.63
CA GLY A 152 -15.85 28.43 8.72
C GLY A 152 -16.56 28.53 7.37
N GLU A 153 -16.27 27.62 6.44
CA GLU A 153 -16.98 27.53 5.15
C GLU A 153 -18.47 27.28 5.39
N THR A 154 -19.31 28.09 4.76
CA THR A 154 -20.78 28.08 4.95
C THR A 154 -21.52 27.54 3.73
N LYS A 155 -20.84 27.37 2.60
CA LYS A 155 -21.41 26.80 1.38
C LYS A 155 -21.77 25.32 1.54
N TYR A 156 -21.02 24.59 2.35
CA TYR A 156 -21.23 23.17 2.58
C TYR A 156 -21.88 22.95 3.96
N PRO A 157 -22.90 22.10 4.06
CA PRO A 157 -23.51 21.79 5.35
C PRO A 157 -22.56 20.96 6.22
N SER A 158 -22.65 21.11 7.55
CA SER A 158 -22.02 20.18 8.48
C SER A 158 -22.61 18.77 8.34
N VAL A 159 -21.83 17.75 8.73
CA VAL A 159 -22.31 16.37 8.79
C VAL A 159 -23.46 16.27 9.80
N THR A 160 -24.60 15.75 9.37
CA THR A 160 -25.78 15.60 10.22
C THR A 160 -25.69 14.36 11.11
N PRO A 161 -26.45 14.30 12.21
CA PRO A 161 -26.52 13.10 13.06
C PRO A 161 -26.95 11.82 12.32
N ASP A 162 -27.84 11.93 11.33
CA ASP A 162 -28.30 10.80 10.51
C ASP A 162 -27.21 10.30 9.57
N GLU A 163 -26.49 11.22 8.93
CA GLU A 163 -25.34 10.92 8.07
C GLU A 163 -24.20 10.26 8.85
N LEU A 164 -23.91 10.74 10.07
CA LEU A 164 -22.93 10.09 10.93
C LEU A 164 -23.36 8.68 11.34
N LYS A 165 -24.65 8.46 11.63
CA LYS A 165 -25.18 7.12 11.95
C LYS A 165 -25.12 6.17 10.74
N ALA A 166 -25.23 6.66 9.52
CA ALA A 166 -25.05 5.86 8.31
C ALA A 166 -23.61 5.32 8.20
N LEU A 167 -22.60 6.16 8.43
CA LEU A 167 -21.20 5.74 8.49
C LEU A 167 -20.94 4.72 9.61
N GLU A 168 -21.51 4.94 10.79
CA GLU A 168 -21.41 4.00 11.92
C GLU A 168 -21.95 2.62 11.56
N THR A 169 -23.12 2.59 10.93
CA THR A 169 -23.81 1.35 10.54
C THR A 169 -23.00 0.57 9.49
N TRP A 170 -22.47 1.26 8.49
CA TRP A 170 -21.61 0.66 7.48
C TRP A 170 -20.36 0.04 8.10
N ILE A 171 -19.62 0.78 8.94
CA ILE A 171 -18.42 0.26 9.59
C ILE A 171 -18.76 -0.93 10.50
N ALA A 172 -19.86 -0.87 11.23
CA ALA A 172 -20.30 -1.98 12.08
C ALA A 172 -20.60 -3.26 11.26
N GLN A 173 -21.27 -3.11 10.11
CA GLN A 173 -21.61 -4.23 9.21
C GLN A 173 -20.37 -4.88 8.60
N LEU A 174 -19.33 -4.10 8.24
CA LEU A 174 -18.09 -4.65 7.70
C LEU A 174 -17.49 -5.75 8.60
N GLY A 175 -17.54 -5.58 9.92
CA GLY A 175 -17.00 -6.58 10.86
C GLY A 175 -17.70 -7.95 10.74
N THR A 176 -19.01 -7.96 10.49
CA THR A 176 -19.77 -9.21 10.28
C THR A 176 -19.45 -9.85 8.93
N GLN A 177 -19.27 -9.05 7.89
CA GLN A 177 -18.93 -9.51 6.55
C GLN A 177 -17.51 -10.10 6.50
N THR A 178 -16.53 -9.41 7.11
CA THR A 178 -15.15 -9.91 7.22
C THR A 178 -15.09 -11.23 7.98
N ALA A 179 -15.79 -11.34 9.12
CA ALA A 179 -15.83 -12.59 9.89
C ALA A 179 -16.41 -13.75 9.07
N ALA A 180 -17.55 -13.54 8.40
CA ALA A 180 -18.17 -14.56 7.57
C ALA A 180 -17.30 -14.98 6.37
N ALA A 181 -16.60 -14.02 5.74
CA ALA A 181 -15.69 -14.31 4.63
C ALA A 181 -14.44 -15.08 5.07
N CYS A 182 -13.96 -14.83 6.29
CA CYS A 182 -12.84 -15.55 6.90
C CYS A 182 -13.17 -17.01 7.20
N ASP A 183 -14.32 -17.28 7.82
CA ASP A 183 -14.69 -18.62 8.30
C ASP A 183 -14.81 -19.65 7.18
N ALA A 184 -15.05 -19.20 5.94
CA ALA A 184 -15.12 -20.07 4.76
C ALA A 184 -13.74 -20.54 4.25
N ARG A 185 -12.63 -19.97 4.73
CA ARG A 185 -11.29 -20.25 4.21
C ARG A 185 -10.56 -21.26 5.07
N LYS A 186 -9.95 -22.26 4.42
CA LYS A 186 -9.06 -23.21 5.11
C LYS A 186 -7.82 -22.48 5.60
N PHE A 187 -7.56 -22.51 6.90
CA PHE A 187 -6.33 -21.99 7.47
C PHE A 187 -5.11 -22.83 7.06
N VAL A 188 -3.97 -22.18 6.79
CA VAL A 188 -2.69 -22.84 6.47
C VAL A 188 -1.69 -22.51 7.58
N SER A 189 -1.37 -23.48 8.44
CA SER A 189 -0.38 -23.29 9.51
C SER A 189 1.05 -23.20 8.96
N ASN A 190 2.00 -22.77 9.80
CA ASN A 190 3.41 -22.79 9.41
C ASN A 190 3.92 -24.22 9.15
N GLU A 191 3.39 -25.22 9.84
CA GLU A 191 3.70 -26.64 9.58
C GLU A 191 3.12 -27.12 8.25
N ASP A 192 1.87 -26.75 7.92
CA ASP A 192 1.26 -27.06 6.61
C ASP A 192 2.08 -26.44 5.47
N MET A 193 2.51 -25.19 5.62
CA MET A 193 3.36 -24.50 4.65
C MET A 193 4.72 -25.22 4.48
N LEU A 194 5.37 -25.63 5.57
CA LEU A 194 6.60 -26.41 5.51
C LEU A 194 6.39 -27.76 4.79
N ASN A 195 5.29 -28.44 5.07
CA ASN A 195 4.94 -29.70 4.40
C ASN A 195 4.76 -29.50 2.88
N LEU A 196 4.11 -28.41 2.45
CA LEU A 196 3.96 -28.06 1.04
C LEU A 196 5.32 -27.81 0.38
N VAL A 197 6.20 -27.03 1.04
CA VAL A 197 7.55 -26.72 0.55
C VAL A 197 8.41 -27.98 0.43
N VAL A 198 8.45 -28.83 1.46
CA VAL A 198 9.21 -30.10 1.42
C VAL A 198 8.64 -31.04 0.36
N GLY A 199 7.30 -31.11 0.27
CA GLY A 199 6.60 -31.88 -0.76
C GLY A 199 6.97 -31.44 -2.17
N ASP A 200 7.06 -30.14 -2.42
CA ASP A 200 7.52 -29.60 -3.71
C ASP A 200 9.00 -29.93 -3.96
N LEU A 201 9.90 -29.64 -3.01
CA LEU A 201 11.34 -29.96 -3.13
C LEU A 201 11.58 -31.44 -3.44
N SER A 202 10.78 -32.35 -2.88
CA SER A 202 10.93 -33.79 -3.12
C SER A 202 10.66 -34.19 -4.58
N LYS A 203 9.79 -33.45 -5.28
CA LYS A 203 9.38 -33.68 -6.68
C LYS A 203 10.35 -33.07 -7.68
N LEU A 204 11.18 -32.11 -7.26
CA LEU A 204 12.12 -31.43 -8.15
C LEU A 204 13.31 -32.33 -8.54
N PRO A 205 13.91 -32.12 -9.72
CA PRO A 205 15.18 -32.75 -10.08
C PRO A 205 16.29 -32.39 -9.06
N ASN A 206 17.15 -33.36 -8.71
CA ASN A 206 18.20 -33.16 -7.69
C ASN A 206 19.10 -31.94 -7.96
N ALA A 207 19.41 -31.65 -9.22
CA ALA A 207 20.23 -30.49 -9.60
C ALA A 207 19.57 -29.14 -9.25
N ARG A 208 18.24 -29.10 -9.12
CA ARG A 208 17.46 -27.87 -8.91
C ARG A 208 17.16 -27.59 -7.45
N LYS A 209 17.14 -28.63 -6.60
CA LYS A 209 16.74 -28.53 -5.18
C LYS A 209 17.53 -27.45 -4.43
N LYS A 210 18.86 -27.46 -4.55
CA LYS A 210 19.75 -26.50 -3.85
C LYS A 210 19.53 -25.05 -4.25
N GLY A 211 19.14 -24.79 -5.50
CA GLY A 211 18.83 -23.44 -5.98
C GLY A 211 17.40 -22.99 -5.69
N THR A 212 16.55 -23.84 -5.13
CA THR A 212 15.11 -23.52 -5.01
C THR A 212 14.82 -22.72 -3.74
N ARG A 213 14.03 -21.66 -3.89
CA ARG A 213 13.54 -20.74 -2.83
C ARG A 213 12.05 -20.48 -3.02
N TYR A 214 11.41 -19.87 -2.02
CA TYR A 214 9.98 -19.59 -2.04
C TYR A 214 9.67 -18.19 -1.52
N LEU A 215 8.68 -17.53 -2.12
CA LEU A 215 8.02 -16.36 -1.54
C LEU A 215 6.64 -16.77 -1.04
N THR A 216 6.32 -16.44 0.20
CA THR A 216 5.04 -16.82 0.83
C THR A 216 4.10 -15.62 0.96
N LEU A 217 2.83 -15.87 0.67
CA LEU A 217 1.67 -14.98 0.89
C LEU A 217 0.62 -15.66 1.78
N THR A 218 0.96 -16.81 2.38
CA THR A 218 0.07 -17.64 3.22
C THR A 218 -0.53 -16.83 4.37
N HIS A 219 0.24 -15.95 5.01
CA HIS A 219 -0.25 -15.07 6.08
C HIS A 219 -1.28 -14.07 5.58
N LEU A 220 -1.12 -13.51 4.37
CA LEU A 220 -2.15 -12.62 3.79
C LEU A 220 -3.41 -13.38 3.42
N LYS A 221 -3.27 -14.60 2.91
CA LYS A 221 -4.42 -15.48 2.65
C LYS A 221 -5.16 -15.83 3.94
N ASN A 222 -4.43 -16.17 5.00
CA ASN A 222 -4.96 -16.46 6.33
C ASN A 222 -5.59 -15.23 6.99
N ALA A 223 -5.11 -14.02 6.65
CA ALA A 223 -5.72 -12.75 7.05
C ALA A 223 -6.97 -12.37 6.21
N CYS A 224 -7.48 -13.30 5.40
CA CYS A 224 -8.73 -13.21 4.66
C CYS A 224 -8.79 -12.13 3.59
N LEU A 225 -7.64 -11.77 3.00
CA LEU A 225 -7.60 -10.79 1.92
C LEU A 225 -8.32 -11.32 0.68
N ASP A 226 -9.12 -10.49 0.01
CA ASP A 226 -9.89 -10.90 -1.15
C ASP A 226 -9.01 -11.40 -2.32
N GLU A 227 -9.61 -12.17 -3.23
CA GLU A 227 -8.91 -12.79 -4.36
C GLU A 227 -8.30 -11.77 -5.32
N GLN A 228 -8.91 -10.59 -5.47
CA GLN A 228 -8.38 -9.54 -6.33
C GLN A 228 -7.08 -8.99 -5.73
N ALA A 229 -7.05 -8.68 -4.43
CA ALA A 229 -5.85 -8.27 -3.73
C ALA A 229 -4.75 -9.35 -3.80
N MET A 230 -5.10 -10.61 -3.54
CA MET A 230 -4.16 -11.74 -3.65
C MET A 230 -3.57 -11.89 -5.05
N LYS A 231 -4.39 -11.73 -6.11
CA LYS A 231 -3.91 -11.71 -7.50
C LYS A 231 -2.89 -10.61 -7.73
N VAL A 232 -3.17 -9.38 -7.28
CA VAL A 232 -2.23 -8.24 -7.42
C VAL A 232 -0.93 -8.53 -6.70
N PHE A 233 -0.98 -9.05 -5.48
CA PHE A 233 0.20 -9.35 -4.68
C PHE A 233 1.09 -10.43 -5.29
N ARG A 234 0.49 -11.52 -5.79
CA ARG A 234 1.27 -12.55 -6.50
C ARG A 234 1.99 -11.97 -7.72
N GLN A 235 1.28 -11.19 -8.54
CA GLN A 235 1.90 -10.54 -9.70
C GLN A 235 2.96 -9.51 -9.30
N GLY A 236 2.77 -8.77 -8.19
CA GLY A 236 3.75 -7.87 -7.62
C GLY A 236 5.05 -8.58 -7.24
N ALA A 237 4.95 -9.74 -6.59
CA ALA A 237 6.12 -10.57 -6.26
C ALA A 237 6.85 -11.05 -7.53
N VAL A 238 6.12 -11.55 -8.54
CA VAL A 238 6.70 -12.01 -9.82
C VAL A 238 7.36 -10.86 -10.60
N LYS A 239 6.73 -9.69 -10.64
CA LYS A 239 7.27 -8.48 -11.30
C LYS A 239 8.56 -8.04 -10.62
N LEU A 240 8.60 -8.03 -9.29
CA LEU A 240 9.79 -7.63 -8.56
C LEU A 240 10.94 -8.62 -8.76
N ILE A 241 10.69 -9.94 -8.71
CA ILE A 241 11.75 -10.94 -8.97
C ILE A 241 12.37 -10.75 -10.35
N ASN A 242 11.56 -10.55 -11.39
CA ASN A 242 12.10 -10.26 -12.72
C ASN A 242 12.84 -8.91 -12.78
N SER A 243 12.41 -7.90 -12.01
CA SER A 243 13.07 -6.59 -11.91
C SER A 243 14.38 -6.61 -11.11
N LEU A 244 14.64 -7.68 -10.36
CA LEU A 244 15.89 -7.92 -9.61
C LEU A 244 16.73 -9.05 -10.23
N SER A 245 16.28 -9.62 -11.35
CA SER A 245 16.97 -10.69 -12.04
C SER A 245 18.16 -10.15 -12.83
N ARG A 246 19.25 -10.91 -12.85
CA ARG A 246 20.43 -10.66 -13.68
C ARG A 246 20.51 -11.63 -14.87
N SER A 247 19.47 -12.44 -15.07
CA SER A 247 19.32 -13.33 -16.20
C SER A 247 18.81 -12.58 -17.44
N SER A 248 19.11 -13.10 -18.63
CA SER A 248 18.49 -12.65 -19.88
C SER A 248 17.11 -13.25 -20.12
N ASP A 249 16.78 -14.33 -19.41
CA ASP A 249 15.49 -14.99 -19.55
C ASP A 249 14.45 -14.33 -18.65
N VAL A 250 13.24 -14.17 -19.20
CA VAL A 250 12.07 -13.79 -18.41
C VAL A 250 11.56 -15.03 -17.70
N VAL A 251 11.42 -14.95 -16.38
CA VAL A 251 10.91 -16.07 -15.59
C VAL A 251 9.41 -15.89 -15.35
N ARG A 252 8.66 -16.95 -15.66
CA ARG A 252 7.27 -17.12 -15.23
C ARG A 252 7.29 -18.04 -14.02
N LEU A 253 7.06 -17.48 -12.84
CA LEU A 253 7.13 -18.25 -11.60
C LEU A 253 5.85 -19.07 -11.40
N GLU A 254 6.01 -20.26 -10.83
CA GLU A 254 4.92 -21.18 -10.51
C GLU A 254 4.55 -21.09 -9.04
N THR A 255 3.28 -21.31 -8.73
CA THR A 255 2.80 -21.53 -7.37
C THR A 255 2.70 -23.03 -7.07
N ILE A 256 2.88 -23.42 -5.81
CA ILE A 256 2.97 -24.84 -5.43
C ILE A 256 1.75 -25.36 -4.66
N ASP A 257 0.78 -24.49 -4.38
CA ASP A 257 -0.40 -24.75 -3.58
C ASP A 257 -1.69 -24.29 -4.30
N PRO A 258 -2.86 -24.90 -3.99
CA PRO A 258 -4.13 -24.55 -4.61
C PRO A 258 -4.60 -23.11 -4.34
N ASP A 259 -4.18 -22.53 -3.22
CA ASP A 259 -4.47 -21.12 -2.88
C ASP A 259 -3.51 -20.16 -3.61
N GLU A 260 -2.56 -20.70 -4.39
CA GLU A 260 -1.55 -19.97 -5.15
C GLU A 260 -0.76 -18.98 -4.25
N SER A 261 -0.58 -19.34 -2.98
CA SER A 261 0.00 -18.48 -1.94
C SER A 261 1.49 -18.70 -1.69
N ILE A 262 2.09 -19.71 -2.33
CA ILE A 262 3.53 -20.02 -2.23
C ILE A 262 4.15 -20.04 -3.62
N ILE A 263 4.98 -19.04 -3.92
CA ILE A 263 5.61 -18.83 -5.23
C ILE A 263 7.01 -19.45 -5.21
N ARG A 264 7.28 -20.39 -6.13
CA ARG A 264 8.59 -21.04 -6.26
C ARG A 264 9.52 -20.22 -7.15
N ILE A 265 10.76 -20.09 -6.69
CA ILE A 265 11.87 -19.43 -7.39
C ILE A 265 13.03 -20.41 -7.48
N ASN A 266 13.79 -20.36 -8.57
CA ASN A 266 15.10 -20.98 -8.61
C ASN A 266 16.17 -19.90 -8.85
N LEU A 267 17.22 -19.89 -8.02
CA LEU A 267 18.28 -18.89 -8.06
C LEU A 267 18.99 -18.86 -9.42
N ASP A 268 19.21 -20.03 -10.04
CA ASP A 268 19.88 -20.12 -11.33
C ASP A 268 19.08 -19.42 -12.44
N ASP A 269 17.74 -19.54 -12.41
CA ASP A 269 16.86 -18.96 -13.44
C ASP A 269 16.89 -17.43 -13.41
N ILE A 270 17.15 -16.85 -12.24
CA ILE A 270 17.18 -15.39 -12.04
C ILE A 270 18.61 -14.83 -12.00
N GLY A 271 19.62 -15.68 -12.22
CA GLY A 271 21.03 -15.30 -12.21
C GLY A 271 21.57 -14.93 -10.84
N TRP A 272 20.97 -15.48 -9.77
CA TRP A 272 21.38 -15.27 -8.38
C TRP A 272 22.30 -16.39 -7.88
N GLU A 273 23.20 -16.03 -6.98
CA GLU A 273 24.03 -16.97 -6.22
C GLU A 273 23.43 -17.18 -4.82
N ALA A 274 23.86 -18.24 -4.12
CA ALA A 274 23.42 -18.50 -2.74
C ALA A 274 23.67 -17.29 -1.82
N LYS A 275 24.79 -16.59 -1.98
CA LYS A 275 25.13 -15.38 -1.21
C LYS A 275 24.12 -14.24 -1.40
N ASP A 276 23.43 -14.17 -2.53
CA ASP A 276 22.41 -13.14 -2.75
C ASP A 276 21.17 -13.42 -1.92
N TRP A 277 20.82 -14.70 -1.75
CA TRP A 277 19.78 -15.11 -0.82
C TRP A 277 20.20 -14.86 0.63
N ASP A 278 21.48 -15.07 0.96
CA ASP A 278 21.98 -14.76 2.30
C ASP A 278 21.87 -13.25 2.62
N GLU A 279 22.05 -12.36 1.65
CA GLU A 279 21.79 -10.92 1.82
C GLU A 279 20.31 -10.60 2.11
N VAL A 280 19.38 -11.39 1.56
CA VAL A 280 17.95 -11.31 1.90
C VAL A 280 17.73 -11.75 3.35
N LEU A 281 18.25 -12.93 3.72
CA LEU A 281 18.07 -13.50 5.05
C LEU A 281 18.76 -12.67 6.15
N ALA A 282 19.85 -11.97 5.83
CA ALA A 282 20.58 -11.11 6.75
C ALA A 282 19.76 -9.93 7.28
N VAL A 283 18.65 -9.56 6.63
CA VAL A 283 17.76 -8.48 7.06
C VAL A 283 16.31 -8.94 7.29
N TYR A 284 16.04 -10.24 7.21
CA TYR A 284 14.68 -10.80 7.34
C TYR A 284 14.23 -10.92 8.81
N PRO A 285 13.20 -10.20 9.28
CA PRO A 285 12.83 -10.17 10.69
C PRO A 285 11.97 -11.35 11.14
N TYR A 286 11.38 -12.10 10.20
CA TYR A 286 10.51 -13.25 10.49
C TYR A 286 11.28 -14.57 10.40
N ASN A 287 12.48 -14.60 10.97
CA ASN A 287 13.43 -15.71 10.90
C ASN A 287 13.13 -16.85 11.88
N LEU A 288 11.85 -17.16 12.08
CA LEU A 288 11.38 -18.20 12.98
C LEU A 288 10.84 -19.39 12.17
N GLN A 289 11.05 -20.60 12.69
CA GLN A 289 10.56 -21.83 12.08
C GLN A 289 10.00 -22.78 13.14
N PRO A 290 8.93 -23.54 12.84
CA PRO A 290 8.47 -24.62 13.70
C PRO A 290 9.59 -25.61 14.04
N GLU A 291 9.61 -26.12 15.27
CA GLU A 291 10.40 -27.30 15.62
C GLU A 291 9.86 -28.51 14.84
N SER A 292 10.67 -29.10 13.95
CA SER A 292 10.24 -30.20 13.08
C SER A 292 11.42 -30.98 12.53
N ASP A 293 11.27 -32.30 12.42
CA ASP A 293 12.22 -33.19 11.72
C ASP A 293 12.41 -32.79 10.25
N LEU A 294 11.44 -32.07 9.67
CA LEU A 294 11.50 -31.56 8.30
C LEU A 294 12.57 -30.49 8.10
N LYS A 295 13.01 -29.79 9.16
CA LYS A 295 14.05 -28.75 9.08
C LYS A 295 15.37 -29.28 8.52
N ALA A 296 15.77 -30.48 8.94
CA ALA A 296 16.97 -31.13 8.44
C ALA A 296 16.82 -31.52 6.95
N VAL A 297 15.66 -32.04 6.57
CA VAL A 297 15.33 -32.39 5.18
C VAL A 297 15.37 -31.14 4.29
N LEU A 298 14.73 -30.06 4.74
CA LEU A 298 14.66 -28.78 4.06
C LEU A 298 16.07 -28.20 3.85
N THR A 299 16.88 -28.17 4.91
CA THR A 299 18.24 -27.62 4.87
C THR A 299 19.14 -28.44 3.94
N ASN A 300 19.08 -29.77 4.03
CA ASN A 300 19.88 -30.66 3.18
C ASN A 300 19.48 -30.56 1.70
N ALA A 301 18.19 -30.41 1.40
CA ALA A 301 17.70 -30.31 0.03
C ALA A 301 17.96 -28.94 -0.60
N SER A 302 17.68 -27.86 0.14
CA SER A 302 17.76 -26.47 -0.37
C SER A 302 19.12 -25.81 -0.17
N GLY A 303 20.00 -26.39 0.66
CA GLY A 303 21.31 -25.82 0.97
C GLY A 303 21.24 -24.54 1.81
N THR A 304 20.10 -24.21 2.41
CA THR A 304 19.92 -23.07 3.32
C THR A 304 18.97 -23.44 4.45
N GLN A 305 19.13 -22.82 5.62
CA GLN A 305 18.25 -23.09 6.76
C GLN A 305 16.84 -22.52 6.54
N LEU A 306 16.72 -21.47 5.73
CA LEU A 306 15.46 -20.77 5.49
C LEU A 306 15.30 -20.49 3.98
N PRO A 307 14.73 -21.43 3.20
CA PRO A 307 14.55 -21.27 1.76
C PRO A 307 13.29 -20.47 1.40
N TYR A 308 12.64 -19.81 2.36
CA TYR A 308 11.44 -19.03 2.10
C TYR A 308 11.44 -17.72 2.88
N VAL A 309 10.85 -16.68 2.30
CA VAL A 309 10.56 -15.41 2.97
C VAL A 309 9.17 -14.92 2.58
N ARG A 310 8.56 -14.08 3.41
CA ARG A 310 7.29 -13.44 3.07
C ARG A 310 7.44 -12.48 1.89
N ALA A 311 6.53 -12.58 0.93
CA ALA A 311 6.55 -11.81 -0.30
C ALA A 311 6.28 -10.31 -0.06
N ASP A 312 5.44 -9.97 0.92
CA ASP A 312 5.10 -8.57 1.27
C ASP A 312 6.30 -7.84 1.87
N TRP A 313 6.97 -8.46 2.84
CA TRP A 313 8.24 -7.97 3.39
C TRP A 313 9.32 -7.88 2.31
N PHE A 314 9.43 -8.90 1.45
CA PHE A 314 10.42 -8.91 0.37
C PHE A 314 10.14 -7.77 -0.60
N ALA A 315 8.88 -7.52 -0.95
CA ALA A 315 8.51 -6.39 -1.80
C ALA A 315 8.88 -5.06 -1.18
N PHE A 316 8.59 -4.85 0.11
CA PHE A 316 8.95 -3.63 0.82
C PHE A 316 10.47 -3.43 0.91
N THR A 317 11.23 -4.49 1.21
CA THR A 317 12.66 -4.38 1.52
C THR A 317 13.53 -4.45 0.27
N ALA A 318 13.25 -5.36 -0.66
CA ALA A 318 14.09 -5.64 -1.83
C ALA A 318 13.85 -4.68 -3.00
N SER A 319 12.74 -3.92 -2.99
CA SER A 319 12.48 -2.89 -3.99
C SER A 319 13.18 -1.56 -3.69
N GLN A 320 13.90 -1.43 -2.57
CA GLN A 320 14.59 -0.21 -2.17
C GLN A 320 15.98 -0.47 -1.54
N PRO A 321 16.88 0.51 -1.52
CA PRO A 321 18.20 0.38 -0.88
C PRO A 321 18.10 0.08 0.63
N PRO A 322 19.10 -0.63 1.20
CA PRO A 322 20.31 -1.12 0.54
C PRO A 322 20.11 -2.48 -0.18
N LEU A 323 19.01 -3.20 0.06
CA LEU A 323 18.86 -4.56 -0.48
C LEU A 323 18.67 -4.56 -2.00
N TYR A 324 17.92 -3.60 -2.55
CA TYR A 324 17.82 -3.39 -4.00
C TYR A 324 19.19 -3.31 -4.67
N ASP A 325 20.07 -2.44 -4.15
CA ASP A 325 21.41 -2.22 -4.70
C ASP A 325 22.27 -3.49 -4.62
N LYS A 326 22.18 -4.23 -3.50
CA LYS A 326 22.93 -5.47 -3.29
C LYS A 326 22.47 -6.58 -4.23
N LEU A 327 21.17 -6.69 -4.51
CA LEU A 327 20.62 -7.73 -5.38
C LEU A 327 20.87 -7.44 -6.86
N LEU A 328 20.83 -6.17 -7.28
CA LEU A 328 21.20 -5.80 -8.65
C LEU A 328 22.71 -5.61 -8.85
N LYS A 329 23.51 -5.66 -7.77
CA LYS A 329 24.96 -5.38 -7.79
C LYS A 329 25.27 -3.98 -8.35
N LEU A 330 24.46 -3.00 -7.94
CA LEU A 330 24.60 -1.64 -8.44
C LEU A 330 25.96 -1.05 -8.04
N PRO A 331 26.69 -0.44 -8.99
CA PRO A 331 27.89 0.35 -8.72
C PRO A 331 27.63 1.56 -7.81
N ASN A 332 28.70 2.19 -7.32
CA ASN A 332 28.62 3.38 -6.49
C ASN A 332 28.59 4.68 -7.31
N THR A 333 28.87 4.60 -8.62
CA THR A 333 28.90 5.76 -9.52
C THR A 333 28.11 5.53 -10.82
N PHE A 334 27.48 6.58 -11.32
CA PHE A 334 26.76 6.60 -12.59
C PHE A 334 27.66 6.19 -13.76
N GLN A 335 28.93 6.62 -13.75
CA GLN A 335 29.89 6.33 -14.79
C GLN A 335 30.20 4.82 -14.87
N GLU A 336 30.24 4.13 -13.73
CA GLU A 336 30.38 2.68 -13.70
C GLU A 336 29.12 1.97 -14.21
N VAL A 337 27.93 2.45 -13.86
CA VAL A 337 26.65 1.94 -14.40
C VAL A 337 26.62 2.07 -15.93
N ALA A 338 26.88 3.26 -16.45
CA ALA A 338 26.93 3.52 -17.89
C ALA A 338 27.94 2.59 -18.59
N LYS A 339 29.13 2.40 -18.00
CA LYS A 339 30.14 1.48 -18.53
C LYS A 339 29.67 0.02 -18.53
N GLN A 340 29.02 -0.45 -17.47
CA GLN A 340 28.47 -1.82 -17.39
C GLN A 340 27.42 -2.06 -18.49
N GLU A 341 26.57 -1.06 -18.74
CA GLU A 341 25.54 -1.10 -19.78
C GLU A 341 26.07 -0.84 -21.20
N GLY A 342 27.38 -0.60 -21.35
CA GLY A 342 28.03 -0.36 -22.63
C GLY A 342 27.75 1.01 -23.23
N VAL A 343 27.43 2.00 -22.39
CA VAL A 343 27.04 3.36 -22.77
C VAL A 343 28.21 4.34 -22.61
N ASP A 344 28.69 4.87 -23.72
CA ASP A 344 29.62 6.00 -23.77
C ASP A 344 28.81 7.31 -23.82
N VAL A 345 28.39 7.81 -22.66
CA VAL A 345 27.52 9.01 -22.55
C VAL A 345 28.13 10.21 -23.25
N GLU A 346 29.38 10.56 -22.91
CA GLU A 346 30.05 11.73 -23.49
C GLU A 346 30.27 11.60 -25.00
N GLY A 347 30.70 10.43 -25.47
CA GLY A 347 30.88 10.21 -26.90
C GLY A 347 29.55 10.17 -27.65
N ASN A 348 28.49 9.65 -27.04
CA ASN A 348 27.15 9.66 -27.65
C ASN A 348 26.62 11.08 -27.81
N ILE A 349 26.84 11.97 -26.85
CA ILE A 349 26.49 13.39 -26.97
C ILE A 349 27.32 14.04 -28.10
N LYS A 350 28.64 13.85 -28.10
CA LYS A 350 29.55 14.44 -29.11
C LYS A 350 29.26 13.97 -30.54
N ARG A 351 28.78 12.74 -30.70
CA ARG A 351 28.41 12.14 -31.99
C ARG A 351 26.93 12.32 -32.36
N PHE A 352 26.15 13.04 -31.54
CA PHE A 352 24.70 13.22 -31.73
C PHE A 352 23.90 11.90 -31.78
N ILE A 353 24.38 10.88 -31.09
CA ILE A 353 23.68 9.60 -30.88
C ILE A 353 22.66 9.74 -29.75
N ALA A 354 22.97 10.57 -28.75
CA ALA A 354 22.06 10.87 -27.65
C ALA A 354 20.83 11.62 -28.15
N GLN A 355 19.66 11.32 -27.57
CA GLN A 355 18.39 11.96 -27.92
C GLN A 355 17.79 12.63 -26.70
N ARG A 356 17.45 13.91 -26.82
CA ARG A 356 17.04 14.76 -25.69
C ARG A 356 15.61 15.26 -25.80
N SER A 357 15.01 15.47 -24.64
CA SER A 357 13.77 16.23 -24.47
C SER A 357 13.84 17.03 -23.18
N GLY A 358 13.64 18.34 -23.26
CA GLY A 358 13.63 19.24 -22.10
C GLY A 358 12.27 19.90 -21.90
N PHE A 359 11.82 20.01 -20.65
CA PHE A 359 10.53 20.58 -20.28
C PHE A 359 10.56 21.31 -18.93
N GLN A 360 9.77 22.38 -18.79
CA GLN A 360 9.75 23.18 -17.56
C GLN A 360 9.09 22.48 -16.37
N ARG A 361 8.06 21.66 -16.62
CA ARG A 361 7.27 21.02 -15.56
C ARG A 361 7.34 19.51 -15.68
N SER A 362 7.74 18.86 -14.60
CA SER A 362 7.70 17.40 -14.47
C SER A 362 6.76 16.98 -13.35
N GLY A 363 6.35 15.71 -13.33
CA GLY A 363 5.56 15.16 -12.23
C GLY A 363 6.32 14.97 -10.91
N VAL A 364 7.65 15.10 -10.91
CA VAL A 364 8.52 14.77 -9.75
C VAL A 364 9.52 15.88 -9.39
N SER A 365 10.26 16.43 -10.36
CA SER A 365 11.12 17.61 -10.20
C SER A 365 10.31 18.89 -9.97
N GLN A 366 10.80 19.73 -9.06
CA GLN A 366 10.24 21.05 -8.75
C GLN A 366 10.63 22.13 -9.78
N ASN A 367 11.59 21.84 -10.66
CA ASN A 367 12.15 22.76 -11.65
C ASN A 367 12.18 22.11 -13.04
N ASN A 368 12.75 22.83 -14.01
CA ASN A 368 12.96 22.33 -15.36
C ASN A 368 13.74 20.99 -15.33
N ARG A 369 13.37 20.03 -16.17
CA ARG A 369 14.03 18.71 -16.28
C ARG A 369 14.39 18.38 -17.73
N MET A 370 15.54 17.77 -17.91
CA MET A 370 16.00 17.22 -19.18
C MET A 370 16.03 15.70 -19.09
N ILE A 371 15.59 15.00 -20.12
CA ILE A 371 15.84 13.57 -20.28
C ILE A 371 16.72 13.33 -21.51
N GLU A 372 17.58 12.33 -21.41
CA GLU A 372 18.52 11.92 -22.44
C GLU A 372 18.49 10.41 -22.60
N ARG A 373 18.32 9.94 -23.83
CA ARG A 373 18.36 8.52 -24.19
C ARG A 373 19.68 8.18 -24.87
N HIS A 374 20.24 7.04 -24.49
CA HIS A 374 21.31 6.36 -25.21
C HIS A 374 20.89 4.94 -25.59
N PRO A 375 21.42 4.40 -26.70
CA PRO A 375 21.40 2.96 -26.94
C PRO A 375 22.26 2.25 -25.88
N SER A 376 21.79 1.10 -25.40
CA SER A 376 22.53 0.23 -24.47
C SER A 376 22.57 -1.21 -24.98
N ARG A 377 23.38 -2.05 -24.34
CA ARG A 377 23.50 -3.48 -24.71
C ARG A 377 22.17 -4.22 -24.68
N ALA A 378 21.36 -3.96 -23.65
CA ALA A 378 20.08 -4.65 -23.42
C ALA A 378 18.88 -3.91 -24.05
N GLY A 379 19.06 -2.67 -24.51
CA GLY A 379 18.05 -1.93 -25.26
C GLY A 379 18.24 -0.42 -25.15
N TYR A 380 17.73 0.15 -24.06
CA TYR A 380 17.76 1.58 -23.80
C TYR A 380 18.43 1.90 -22.47
N PHE A 381 18.93 3.14 -22.38
CA PHE A 381 19.45 3.76 -21.18
C PHE A 381 18.99 5.21 -21.17
N TRP A 382 18.07 5.53 -20.27
CA TRP A 382 17.53 6.87 -20.07
C TRP A 382 18.18 7.48 -18.83
N THR A 383 18.67 8.71 -18.94
CA THR A 383 19.14 9.50 -17.80
C THR A 383 18.43 10.84 -17.78
N SER A 384 18.13 11.36 -16.59
CA SER A 384 17.68 12.73 -16.41
C SER A 384 18.79 13.62 -15.88
N TYR A 385 18.62 14.91 -16.13
CA TYR A 385 19.32 15.98 -15.42
C TYR A 385 18.26 16.80 -14.69
N ASP A 386 18.38 16.84 -13.36
CA ASP A 386 17.48 17.50 -12.43
C ASP A 386 18.15 18.72 -11.82
N PHE A 387 17.38 19.79 -11.64
CA PHE A 387 17.89 21.12 -11.33
C PHE A 387 17.26 21.67 -10.04
N ALA A 388 18.05 22.35 -9.21
CA ALA A 388 17.58 23.02 -8.00
C ALA A 388 17.02 24.43 -8.28
N GLY A 389 17.17 24.94 -9.50
CA GLY A 389 16.62 26.22 -9.95
C GLY A 389 16.45 26.30 -11.47
N ASN A 390 15.96 27.45 -11.95
CA ASN A 390 15.70 27.71 -13.38
C ASN A 390 16.45 28.95 -13.91
N ARG A 391 17.59 29.32 -13.31
CA ARG A 391 18.32 30.58 -13.62
C ARG A 391 19.78 30.33 -13.93
N GLY A 392 20.39 31.23 -14.70
CA GLY A 392 21.79 31.12 -15.11
C GLY A 392 22.05 29.77 -15.78
N LYS A 393 23.15 29.11 -15.42
CA LYS A 393 23.51 27.80 -15.97
C LYS A 393 22.53 26.66 -15.65
N GLN A 394 21.57 26.85 -14.73
CA GLN A 394 20.52 25.87 -14.48
C GLN A 394 19.32 26.02 -15.44
N SER A 395 19.28 27.09 -16.25
CA SER A 395 18.29 27.25 -17.33
C SER A 395 18.78 26.55 -18.60
N PHE A 396 18.30 25.32 -18.86
CA PHE A 396 18.68 24.63 -20.11
C PHE A 396 18.07 25.27 -21.37
N PHE A 397 17.09 26.18 -21.23
CA PHE A 397 16.61 26.99 -22.36
C PHE A 397 17.67 28.00 -22.81
N GLU A 398 18.56 28.43 -21.92
CA GLU A 398 19.71 29.29 -22.23
C GLU A 398 20.97 28.46 -22.50
N HIS A 399 21.10 27.28 -21.87
CA HIS A 399 22.26 26.39 -21.97
C HIS A 399 21.88 24.97 -22.42
N PRO A 400 21.43 24.76 -23.67
CA PRO A 400 20.81 23.50 -24.09
C PRO A 400 21.79 22.34 -24.37
N LEU A 401 23.11 22.59 -24.38
CA LEU A 401 24.12 21.63 -24.86
C LEU A 401 24.93 20.94 -23.75
N GLY A 402 24.56 21.13 -22.47
CA GLY A 402 25.29 20.57 -21.32
C GLY A 402 25.31 19.04 -21.22
N PRO A 403 25.89 18.50 -20.14
CA PRO A 403 26.34 19.21 -18.93
C PRO A 403 27.71 19.88 -19.06
N LYS A 404 28.49 19.61 -20.12
CA LYS A 404 29.83 20.21 -20.33
C LYS A 404 29.84 21.12 -21.57
N GLY A 405 30.88 21.95 -21.69
CA GLY A 405 31.10 22.84 -22.84
C GLY A 405 30.65 24.28 -22.60
N GLU A 406 30.87 25.15 -23.60
CA GLU A 406 30.63 26.60 -23.52
C GLU A 406 29.14 26.94 -23.26
N ASN A 407 28.22 26.19 -23.86
CA ASN A 407 26.77 26.27 -23.62
C ASN A 407 26.26 25.15 -22.71
N GLY A 408 27.09 24.74 -21.76
CA GLY A 408 26.78 23.67 -20.81
C GLY A 408 25.90 24.13 -19.65
N PHE A 409 24.90 23.32 -19.31
CA PHE A 409 24.08 23.50 -18.12
C PHE A 409 24.73 22.89 -16.87
N GLU A 410 24.40 23.43 -15.71
CA GLU A 410 24.73 22.88 -14.39
C GLU A 410 23.48 22.23 -13.80
N HIS A 411 23.58 20.96 -13.41
CA HIS A 411 22.50 20.18 -12.81
C HIS A 411 22.90 19.73 -11.40
N ASP A 412 21.94 19.29 -10.61
CA ASP A 412 22.13 18.97 -9.19
C ASP A 412 22.04 17.46 -8.90
N GLY A 413 21.42 16.70 -9.82
CA GLY A 413 21.34 15.25 -9.76
C GLY A 413 20.67 14.65 -10.99
N GLY A 414 20.45 13.34 -10.94
CA GLY A 414 19.78 12.63 -12.02
C GLY A 414 19.17 11.31 -11.55
N GLU A 415 18.26 10.82 -12.38
CA GLU A 415 17.68 9.48 -12.33
C GLU A 415 18.04 8.77 -13.62
N THR A 416 18.47 7.53 -13.52
CA THR A 416 18.76 6.66 -14.65
C THR A 416 17.85 5.45 -14.63
N ILE A 417 17.25 5.14 -15.78
CA ILE A 417 16.40 3.96 -16.00
C ILE A 417 16.89 3.23 -17.24
N TRP A 418 17.18 1.94 -17.12
CA TRP A 418 17.64 1.15 -18.26
C TRP A 418 16.92 -0.19 -18.33
N SER A 419 16.92 -0.76 -19.53
CA SER A 419 16.41 -2.11 -19.74
C SER A 419 17.43 -3.14 -19.26
N LEU A 420 17.01 -4.05 -18.39
CA LEU A 420 17.75 -5.25 -18.02
C LEU A 420 17.77 -6.26 -19.18
N PRO A 421 18.70 -7.25 -19.18
CA PRO A 421 18.78 -8.27 -20.24
C PRO A 421 17.47 -9.02 -20.51
N ASN A 422 16.65 -9.27 -19.48
CA ASN A 422 15.33 -9.90 -19.62
C ASN A 422 14.23 -8.96 -20.14
N GLY A 423 14.51 -7.67 -20.27
CA GLY A 423 13.56 -6.64 -20.73
C GLY A 423 12.82 -5.90 -19.60
N PHE A 424 13.00 -6.28 -18.33
CA PHE A 424 12.54 -5.49 -17.19
C PHE A 424 13.40 -4.23 -17.02
N GLN A 425 13.12 -3.40 -16.00
CA GLN A 425 13.80 -2.13 -15.77
C GLN A 425 14.56 -2.13 -14.45
N ALA A 426 15.70 -1.45 -14.44
CA ALA A 426 16.44 -1.08 -13.24
C ALA A 426 16.58 0.45 -13.15
N TYR A 427 16.83 0.92 -11.93
CA TYR A 427 16.71 2.31 -11.53
C TYR A 427 17.93 2.73 -10.71
N TYR A 428 18.34 3.98 -10.87
CA TYR A 428 19.49 4.54 -10.18
C TYR A 428 19.31 6.03 -9.97
N LEU A 429 19.61 6.53 -8.76
CA LEU A 429 19.65 7.95 -8.45
C LEU A 429 21.09 8.38 -8.19
N ASN A 430 21.44 9.59 -8.61
CA ASN A 430 22.78 10.13 -8.37
C ASN A 430 22.82 11.64 -8.17
N THR A 431 23.88 12.08 -7.49
CA THR A 431 24.33 13.47 -7.48
C THR A 431 24.89 13.89 -8.83
N ALA A 432 25.11 15.20 -9.03
CA ALA A 432 25.66 15.74 -10.29
C ALA A 432 27.05 15.18 -10.69
N ASP A 433 27.89 14.81 -9.72
CA ASP A 433 29.18 14.16 -9.96
C ASP A 433 29.08 12.64 -10.20
N GLY A 434 27.87 12.08 -10.05
CA GLY A 434 27.55 10.68 -10.37
C GLY A 434 27.53 9.75 -9.17
N LYS A 435 27.77 10.22 -7.94
CA LYS A 435 27.69 9.38 -6.74
C LYS A 435 26.26 8.87 -6.51
N ARG A 436 26.10 7.57 -6.23
CA ARG A 436 24.79 6.96 -5.94
C ARG A 436 24.07 7.64 -4.77
N LEU A 437 22.76 7.75 -4.90
CA LEU A 437 21.84 8.18 -3.85
C LEU A 437 20.81 7.09 -3.58
N ASP A 438 20.52 6.84 -2.31
CA ASP A 438 19.40 5.98 -1.93
C ASP A 438 18.07 6.74 -2.02
N LYS A 439 18.11 8.05 -1.72
CA LYS A 439 16.97 8.96 -1.73
C LYS A 439 17.33 10.28 -2.42
N GLY A 440 16.43 10.74 -3.28
CA GLY A 440 16.49 12.06 -3.92
C GLY A 440 16.21 13.19 -2.93
N PRO A 441 16.93 14.33 -2.99
CA PRO A 441 16.66 15.48 -2.13
C PRO A 441 15.30 16.11 -2.44
N THR A 442 14.44 16.29 -1.42
CA THR A 442 13.04 16.72 -1.56
C THR A 442 12.87 18.17 -2.04
N GLN A 443 13.92 18.97 -1.97
CA GLN A 443 13.97 20.30 -2.57
C GLN A 443 14.13 20.27 -4.10
N ILE A 444 14.58 19.15 -4.66
CA ILE A 444 14.78 18.96 -6.11
C ILE A 444 13.66 18.09 -6.68
N VAL A 445 13.47 16.89 -6.12
CA VAL A 445 12.49 15.89 -6.61
C VAL A 445 11.62 15.39 -5.46
N ARG A 446 10.33 15.14 -5.73
CA ARG A 446 9.37 14.64 -4.73
C ARG A 446 8.55 13.49 -5.28
N ASP A 447 8.40 12.45 -4.47
CA ASP A 447 7.40 11.41 -4.66
C ASP A 447 6.18 11.71 -3.78
N LEU A 448 5.11 12.20 -4.39
CA LEU A 448 3.91 12.62 -3.67
C LEU A 448 3.10 11.43 -3.14
N SER A 449 3.36 10.21 -3.61
CA SER A 449 2.69 9.02 -3.09
C SER A 449 3.21 8.61 -1.71
N ARG A 450 4.40 9.08 -1.32
CA ARG A 450 5.07 8.72 -0.06
C ARG A 450 4.87 9.77 1.03
N LYS A 451 4.83 9.31 2.28
CA LYS A 451 4.65 10.17 3.47
C LYS A 451 5.79 11.17 3.67
N ASP A 452 7.03 10.77 3.40
CA ASP A 452 8.24 11.60 3.55
C ASP A 452 8.58 12.43 2.30
N LEU A 453 7.76 12.30 1.24
CA LEU A 453 7.94 12.94 -0.07
C LEU A 453 9.25 12.57 -0.80
N THR A 454 10.03 11.62 -0.27
CA THR A 454 11.33 11.27 -0.85
C THR A 454 11.15 10.37 -2.05
N VAL A 455 11.86 10.66 -3.14
CA VAL A 455 12.03 9.69 -4.24
C VAL A 455 13.05 8.66 -3.75
N THR A 456 12.60 7.44 -3.44
CA THR A 456 13.48 6.35 -3.00
C THR A 456 13.85 5.49 -4.20
N ASN A 457 15.15 5.26 -4.42
CA ASN A 457 15.63 4.49 -5.56
C ASN A 457 14.97 3.11 -5.62
N GLY A 458 14.64 2.63 -6.83
CA GLY A 458 13.84 1.42 -7.01
C GLY A 458 12.34 1.70 -6.84
N ILE A 459 11.80 1.60 -5.63
CA ILE A 459 10.35 1.54 -5.36
C ILE A 459 9.56 2.75 -5.90
N SER A 460 10.05 3.98 -5.74
CA SER A 460 9.39 5.18 -6.28
C SER A 460 9.41 5.18 -7.82
N CYS A 461 10.52 4.72 -8.41
CA CYS A 461 10.69 4.64 -9.85
C CYS A 461 9.79 3.54 -10.44
N MET A 462 9.71 2.36 -9.80
CA MET A 462 8.78 1.27 -10.16
C MET A 462 7.32 1.72 -10.14
N GLY A 463 6.94 2.58 -9.19
CA GLY A 463 5.61 3.15 -9.11
C GLY A 463 5.32 4.18 -10.21
N CYS A 464 6.29 5.04 -10.54
CA CYS A 464 6.14 6.03 -11.61
C CYS A 464 6.22 5.44 -13.02
N HIS A 465 7.02 4.40 -13.20
CA HIS A 465 7.30 3.73 -14.47
C HIS A 465 6.62 2.35 -14.54
N ASP A 466 5.44 2.24 -13.93
CA ASP A 466 4.69 1.00 -13.73
C ASP A 466 4.43 0.19 -15.00
N GLN A 467 4.24 0.88 -16.12
CA GLN A 467 3.93 0.35 -17.44
C GLN A 467 5.02 0.63 -18.48
N GLY A 468 6.11 1.32 -18.12
CA GLY A 468 7.17 1.71 -19.05
C GLY A 468 7.72 3.12 -18.82
N ILE A 469 8.55 3.59 -19.76
CA ILE A 469 9.09 4.95 -19.71
C ILE A 469 7.96 5.96 -19.96
N ARG A 470 7.88 6.99 -19.12
CA ARG A 470 6.81 7.99 -19.23
C ARG A 470 7.03 8.90 -20.43
N LYS A 471 5.94 9.30 -21.09
CA LYS A 471 5.98 10.27 -22.18
C LYS A 471 6.51 11.62 -21.71
N ALA A 472 7.27 12.28 -22.56
CA ALA A 472 7.79 13.63 -22.35
C ALA A 472 7.60 14.45 -23.63
N LYS A 473 7.31 15.75 -23.47
CA LYS A 473 7.18 16.67 -24.58
C LYS A 473 8.34 17.66 -24.54
N ASP A 474 9.10 17.74 -25.63
CA ASP A 474 10.19 18.69 -25.74
C ASP A 474 9.68 20.12 -25.95
N GLU A 475 10.29 21.06 -25.23
CA GLU A 475 10.05 22.50 -25.33
C GLU A 475 11.31 23.23 -25.83
N VAL A 476 12.48 22.59 -25.83
CA VAL A 476 13.77 23.24 -26.12
C VAL A 476 13.98 23.46 -27.62
N ARG A 477 13.71 22.45 -28.45
CA ARG A 477 13.97 22.47 -29.89
C ARG A 477 13.36 23.71 -30.53
N GLN A 478 12.07 23.94 -30.30
CA GLN A 478 11.36 25.06 -30.92
C GLN A 478 11.89 26.42 -30.44
N VAL A 479 12.16 26.57 -29.14
CA VAL A 479 12.68 27.81 -28.55
C VAL A 479 14.04 28.17 -29.16
N VAL A 480 14.95 27.20 -29.26
CA VAL A 480 16.30 27.43 -29.79
C VAL A 480 16.30 27.69 -31.30
N LEU A 481 15.52 26.93 -32.09
CA LEU A 481 15.52 27.05 -33.54
C LEU A 481 14.82 28.33 -34.05
N SER A 482 13.80 28.80 -33.33
CA SER A 482 13.12 30.07 -33.64
C SER A 482 13.87 31.30 -33.11
N GLY A 483 14.72 31.12 -32.10
CA GLY A 483 15.51 32.19 -31.49
C GLY A 483 16.66 32.67 -32.37
N ARG A 484 16.90 33.99 -32.38
CA ARG A 484 18.08 34.61 -33.02
C ARG A 484 19.27 34.77 -32.07
N SER A 485 19.08 34.49 -30.78
CA SER A 485 20.09 34.61 -29.72
C SER A 485 21.16 33.52 -29.78
N PHE A 486 20.89 32.39 -30.44
CA PHE A 486 21.81 31.27 -30.55
C PHE A 486 22.61 31.32 -31.86
N ASN A 487 23.92 31.08 -31.75
CA ASN A 487 24.78 30.95 -32.93
C ASN A 487 24.37 29.73 -33.78
N LYS A 488 24.84 29.69 -35.04
CA LYS A 488 24.49 28.62 -35.98
C LYS A 488 24.87 27.23 -35.45
N GLN A 489 26.07 27.07 -34.90
CA GLN A 489 26.57 25.80 -34.37
C GLN A 489 25.68 25.25 -33.24
N THR A 490 25.20 26.13 -32.35
CA THR A 490 24.30 25.74 -31.25
C THR A 490 22.96 25.28 -31.77
N ARG A 491 22.39 25.99 -32.77
CA ARG A 491 21.12 25.60 -33.40
C ARG A 491 21.24 24.25 -34.11
N GLU A 492 22.32 24.01 -34.84
CA GLU A 492 22.58 22.72 -35.51
C GLU A 492 22.76 21.58 -34.49
N ALA A 493 23.49 21.80 -33.40
CA ALA A 493 23.66 20.81 -32.33
C ALA A 493 22.33 20.50 -31.61
N VAL A 494 21.50 21.52 -31.35
CA VAL A 494 20.16 21.30 -30.78
C VAL A 494 19.26 20.56 -31.76
N GLU A 495 19.30 20.89 -33.04
CA GLU A 495 18.54 20.17 -34.07
C GLU A 495 18.91 18.67 -34.12
N ALA A 496 20.18 18.33 -33.88
CA ALA A 496 20.65 16.95 -33.87
C ALA A 496 20.30 16.19 -32.57
N LEU A 497 20.44 16.82 -31.40
CA LEU A 497 20.20 16.17 -30.10
C LEU A 497 18.71 16.12 -29.74
N TYR A 498 17.98 17.21 -29.97
CA TYR A 498 16.57 17.35 -29.60
C TYR A 498 15.70 16.98 -30.79
N ILE A 499 15.50 15.69 -31.01
CA ILE A 499 14.78 15.17 -32.17
C ILE A 499 13.31 15.66 -32.22
N PRO A 500 12.67 15.67 -33.40
CA PRO A 500 11.24 15.97 -33.50
C PRO A 500 10.38 15.10 -32.57
N THR A 501 9.31 15.68 -32.02
CA THR A 501 8.41 15.04 -31.06
C THR A 501 7.91 13.69 -31.53
N GLU A 502 7.53 13.56 -32.81
CA GLU A 502 7.00 12.32 -33.38
C GLU A 502 8.04 11.19 -33.35
N LYS A 503 9.32 11.52 -33.53
CA LYS A 503 10.41 10.54 -33.42
C LYS A 503 10.67 10.17 -31.97
N MET A 504 10.61 11.13 -31.05
CA MET A 504 10.75 10.86 -29.61
C MET A 504 9.62 9.96 -29.10
N ASP A 505 8.37 10.25 -29.49
CA ASP A 505 7.20 9.45 -29.14
C ASP A 505 7.33 8.01 -29.64
N ALA A 506 7.76 7.80 -30.88
CA ALA A 506 7.98 6.45 -31.42
C ALA A 506 9.03 5.65 -30.63
N ILE A 507 10.08 6.32 -30.14
CA ILE A 507 11.14 5.70 -29.35
C ILE A 507 10.64 5.34 -27.95
N LEU A 508 9.93 6.25 -27.29
CA LEU A 508 9.30 6.01 -25.99
C LEU A 508 8.27 4.87 -26.06
N GLU A 509 7.48 4.80 -27.14
CA GLU A 509 6.52 3.72 -27.38
C GLU A 509 7.22 2.37 -27.61
N SER A 510 8.31 2.34 -28.39
CA SER A 510 9.12 1.13 -28.58
C SER A 510 9.75 0.63 -27.28
N ASP A 511 10.32 1.52 -26.48
CA ASP A 511 10.94 1.17 -25.19
C ASP A 511 9.88 0.70 -24.18
N THR A 512 8.71 1.36 -24.16
CA THR A 512 7.55 0.94 -23.36
C THR A 512 7.06 -0.45 -23.76
N LYS A 513 6.92 -0.70 -25.06
CA LYS A 513 6.49 -2.00 -25.58
C LYS A 513 7.46 -3.11 -25.19
N LYS A 514 8.78 -2.87 -25.25
CA LYS A 514 9.79 -3.86 -24.83
C LYS A 514 9.59 -4.29 -23.37
N PHE A 515 9.34 -3.35 -22.47
CA PHE A 515 9.06 -3.64 -21.07
C PHE A 515 7.75 -4.42 -20.88
N GLN A 516 6.67 -3.97 -21.54
CA GLN A 516 5.38 -4.66 -21.46
C GLN A 516 5.42 -6.07 -22.04
N ASP A 517 6.14 -6.30 -23.14
CA ASP A 517 6.33 -7.62 -23.73
C ASP A 517 7.10 -8.55 -22.77
N ALA A 518 8.05 -8.03 -21.98
CA ALA A 518 8.69 -8.79 -20.90
C ALA A 518 7.70 -9.14 -19.78
N MET A 519 6.85 -8.20 -19.37
CA MET A 519 5.80 -8.44 -18.39
C MET A 519 4.81 -9.53 -18.86
N TYR A 520 4.35 -9.47 -20.12
CA TYR A 520 3.45 -10.49 -20.67
C TYR A 520 4.11 -11.88 -20.70
N ARG A 521 5.39 -11.98 -21.07
CA ARG A 521 6.15 -13.24 -21.02
C ARG A 521 6.28 -13.80 -19.60
N ALA A 522 6.35 -12.93 -18.59
CA ALA A 522 6.33 -13.33 -17.18
C ALA A 522 4.94 -13.76 -16.68
N GLY A 523 3.90 -13.66 -17.52
CA GLY A 523 2.51 -13.95 -17.13
C GLY A 523 1.85 -12.82 -16.34
N LEU A 524 2.35 -11.60 -16.45
CA LEU A 524 1.82 -10.42 -15.76
C LEU A 524 0.80 -9.67 -16.63
N GLU A 525 -0.09 -8.96 -15.96
CA GLU A 525 -1.02 -7.99 -16.54
C GLU A 525 -0.46 -6.57 -16.28
N PRO A 526 0.14 -5.88 -17.26
CA PRO A 526 0.80 -4.58 -17.02
C PRO A 526 -0.10 -3.49 -16.43
N SER A 527 -1.40 -3.52 -16.73
CA SER A 527 -2.39 -2.59 -16.20
C SER A 527 -3.00 -3.00 -14.87
N LEU A 528 -2.63 -4.18 -14.32
CA LEU A 528 -3.18 -4.66 -13.06
C LEU A 528 -2.68 -3.79 -11.90
N LYS A 529 -3.64 -3.31 -11.12
CA LYS A 529 -3.43 -2.43 -9.97
C LYS A 529 -4.36 -2.85 -8.86
N LEU A 530 -3.92 -2.69 -7.62
CA LEU A 530 -4.82 -2.70 -6.46
C LEU A 530 -5.10 -1.25 -6.15
N ASN A 531 -6.36 -0.84 -6.27
CA ASN A 531 -6.78 0.47 -5.77
C ASN A 531 -6.11 1.65 -6.49
N GLY A 532 -5.77 1.47 -7.77
CA GLY A 532 -4.99 2.44 -8.56
C GLY A 532 -3.49 2.45 -8.27
N VAL A 533 -3.03 1.63 -7.32
CA VAL A 533 -1.61 1.46 -6.95
C VAL A 533 -1.01 0.30 -7.75
N GLU A 534 0.18 0.52 -8.29
CA GLU A 534 0.98 -0.48 -8.99
C GLU A 534 1.27 -1.70 -8.10
N MET A 535 1.36 -2.90 -8.69
CA MET A 535 1.41 -4.19 -7.98
C MET A 535 2.58 -4.37 -6.98
N ILE A 536 3.79 -3.91 -7.27
CA ILE A 536 4.92 -3.96 -6.32
C ILE A 536 4.67 -2.99 -5.17
N ASN A 537 4.25 -1.76 -5.49
CA ASN A 537 3.93 -0.75 -4.48
C ASN A 537 2.74 -1.15 -3.60
N ALA A 538 1.73 -1.80 -4.15
CA ALA A 538 0.58 -2.31 -3.41
C ALA A 538 1.01 -3.40 -2.41
N LEU A 539 1.88 -4.32 -2.84
CA LEU A 539 2.41 -5.37 -1.98
C LEU A 539 3.34 -4.83 -0.89
N ALA A 540 4.24 -3.90 -1.23
CA ALA A 540 5.10 -3.22 -0.26
C ALA A 540 4.28 -2.42 0.76
N LYS A 541 3.28 -1.68 0.30
CA LYS A 541 2.37 -0.91 1.17
C LYS A 541 1.59 -1.82 2.12
N ARG A 542 1.16 -3.01 1.65
CA ARG A 542 0.43 -3.96 2.48
C ARG A 542 1.24 -4.39 3.71
N TYR A 543 2.56 -4.52 3.56
CA TYR A 543 3.47 -4.79 4.66
C TYR A 543 3.60 -3.58 5.61
N GLU A 544 3.69 -2.36 5.08
CA GLU A 544 3.79 -1.14 5.91
C GLU A 544 2.52 -0.80 6.71
N ASP A 545 1.35 -1.28 6.27
CA ASP A 545 0.07 -0.98 6.92
C ASP A 545 0.01 -1.49 8.37
N ASP A 546 -0.79 -0.81 9.19
CA ASP A 546 -1.04 -1.18 10.58
C ASP A 546 -1.61 -2.62 10.66
N LEU A 547 -1.31 -3.34 11.74
CA LEU A 547 -1.81 -4.70 11.95
C LEU A 547 -3.04 -4.68 12.84
N ASP A 548 -4.12 -5.32 12.39
CA ASP A 548 -5.18 -5.77 13.28
C ASP A 548 -4.85 -7.16 13.87
N LEU A 549 -5.70 -7.64 14.77
CA LEU A 549 -5.52 -8.96 15.40
C LEU A 549 -5.46 -10.10 14.40
N THR A 550 -6.27 -10.07 13.34
CA THR A 550 -6.37 -11.16 12.37
C THR A 550 -5.08 -11.28 11.57
N LEU A 551 -4.54 -10.17 11.08
CA LEU A 551 -3.25 -10.15 10.40
C LEU A 551 -2.12 -10.52 11.36
N ALA A 552 -2.08 -9.95 12.56
CA ALA A 552 -1.05 -10.27 13.54
C ALA A 552 -1.02 -11.78 13.87
N ALA A 553 -2.17 -12.40 14.12
CA ALA A 553 -2.29 -13.84 14.34
C ALA A 553 -1.78 -14.63 13.13
N ALA A 554 -2.21 -14.26 11.92
CA ALA A 554 -1.80 -14.92 10.69
C ALA A 554 -0.28 -14.82 10.44
N GLU A 555 0.36 -13.72 10.85
CA GLU A 555 1.82 -13.55 10.77
C GLU A 555 2.59 -14.45 11.75
N PHE A 556 1.98 -14.84 12.87
CA PHE A 556 2.53 -15.90 13.75
C PHE A 556 2.24 -17.31 13.24
N GLY A 557 1.41 -17.46 12.19
CA GLY A 557 0.95 -18.76 11.72
C GLY A 557 -0.23 -19.33 12.53
N PHE A 558 -0.99 -18.47 13.20
CA PHE A 558 -2.19 -18.83 13.96
C PHE A 558 -3.48 -18.30 13.34
N SER A 559 -4.57 -19.04 13.53
CA SER A 559 -5.91 -18.47 13.44
C SER A 559 -6.11 -17.44 14.56
N LYS A 560 -7.10 -16.57 14.39
CA LYS A 560 -7.44 -15.59 15.43
C LYS A 560 -7.68 -16.25 16.80
N LYS A 561 -8.39 -17.38 16.80
CA LYS A 561 -8.72 -18.12 18.02
C LYS A 561 -7.47 -18.73 18.68
N GLU A 562 -6.60 -19.36 17.90
CA GLU A 562 -5.35 -19.94 18.43
C GLU A 562 -4.44 -18.86 19.02
N PHE A 563 -4.33 -17.70 18.37
CA PHE A 563 -3.58 -16.58 18.92
C PHE A 563 -4.18 -16.09 20.25
N GLU A 564 -5.50 -15.96 20.34
CA GLU A 564 -6.17 -15.56 21.59
C GLU A 564 -5.95 -16.57 22.71
N ASP A 565 -6.05 -17.87 22.41
CA ASP A 565 -5.85 -18.95 23.37
C ASP A 565 -4.37 -18.99 23.83
N ALA A 566 -3.39 -18.83 22.93
CA ALA A 566 -1.96 -18.81 23.26
C ALA A 566 -1.51 -17.52 23.96
N ALA A 567 -2.17 -16.40 23.67
CA ALA A 567 -1.87 -15.11 24.26
C ALA A 567 -2.16 -15.03 25.77
N ASP A 568 -3.03 -15.90 26.29
CA ASP A 568 -3.30 -15.99 27.74
C ASP A 568 -2.10 -16.53 28.52
N ASP A 569 -1.26 -17.36 27.89
CA ASP A 569 -0.04 -17.94 28.44
C ASP A 569 1.19 -17.03 28.29
N ALA A 570 1.09 -15.97 27.48
CA ALA A 570 2.19 -15.04 27.24
C ALA A 570 2.68 -14.35 28.53
N ASP A 571 3.98 -14.06 28.59
CA ASP A 571 4.59 -13.26 29.66
C ASP A 571 3.79 -11.97 29.90
N ARG A 572 3.63 -11.60 31.17
CA ARG A 572 2.94 -10.38 31.60
C ARG A 572 3.41 -9.14 30.85
N LYS A 573 4.68 -9.08 30.43
CA LYS A 573 5.23 -7.95 29.65
C LYS A 573 4.58 -7.76 28.27
N PHE A 574 4.03 -8.81 27.65
CA PHE A 574 3.37 -8.74 26.34
C PHE A 574 1.87 -8.47 26.41
N ARG A 575 1.25 -8.63 27.58
CA ARG A 575 -0.19 -8.42 27.76
C ARG A 575 -0.68 -7.06 27.25
N PRO A 576 0.03 -5.93 27.45
CA PRO A 576 -0.40 -4.64 26.90
C PRO A 576 -0.44 -4.62 25.37
N LEU A 577 0.55 -5.23 24.70
CA LEU A 577 0.60 -5.31 23.24
C LEU A 577 -0.52 -6.19 22.68
N ILE A 578 -0.65 -7.40 23.24
CA ILE A 578 -1.71 -8.35 22.91
C ILE A 578 -3.08 -7.71 23.08
N ARG A 579 -3.30 -6.99 24.20
CA ARG A 579 -4.58 -6.35 24.47
C ARG A 579 -4.88 -5.23 23.47
N ARG A 580 -3.89 -4.43 23.08
CA ARG A 580 -4.06 -3.41 22.03
C ARG A 580 -4.43 -4.02 20.68
N LEU A 581 -3.77 -5.13 20.29
CA LEU A 581 -4.14 -5.88 19.08
C LEU A 581 -5.58 -6.40 19.14
N GLN A 582 -5.98 -6.96 20.27
CA GLN A 582 -7.33 -7.52 20.43
C GLN A 582 -8.44 -6.45 20.38
N GLN A 583 -8.07 -5.18 20.54
CA GLN A 583 -9.02 -4.07 20.71
C GLN A 583 -8.87 -2.96 19.66
N GLY A 584 -7.92 -3.09 18.73
CA GLY A 584 -7.63 -2.10 17.71
C GLY A 584 -6.57 -2.60 16.71
N SER A 585 -5.87 -1.65 16.09
CA SER A 585 -4.68 -1.94 15.30
C SER A 585 -3.43 -1.41 15.98
N ILE A 586 -2.27 -1.92 15.58
CA ILE A 586 -0.97 -1.41 16.02
C ILE A 586 -0.09 -1.07 14.81
N PRO A 587 0.77 -0.04 14.92
CA PRO A 587 1.78 0.23 13.90
C PRO A 587 2.75 -0.94 13.68
N ARG A 588 3.18 -1.14 12.42
CA ARG A 588 4.11 -2.20 11.99
C ARG A 588 5.41 -2.23 12.80
N ASP A 589 6.01 -1.08 13.05
CA ASP A 589 7.26 -0.96 13.80
C ASP A 589 7.12 -1.43 15.25
N GLN A 590 6.01 -1.10 15.91
CA GLN A 590 5.71 -1.57 17.27
C GLN A 590 5.51 -3.09 17.33
N PHE A 591 4.87 -3.67 16.31
CA PHE A 591 4.70 -5.11 16.20
C PHE A 591 6.05 -5.82 16.01
N GLU A 592 6.86 -5.40 15.04
CA GLU A 592 8.13 -6.06 14.72
C GLU A 592 9.15 -5.97 15.85
N ASN A 593 9.18 -4.86 16.60
CA ASN A 593 10.03 -4.71 17.78
C ASN A 593 9.77 -5.80 18.85
N ASN A 594 8.56 -6.35 18.89
CA ASN A 594 8.17 -7.38 19.85
C ASN A 594 7.99 -8.76 19.21
N TYR A 595 7.94 -8.86 17.88
CA TYR A 595 7.55 -10.07 17.14
C TYR A 595 8.35 -11.29 17.57
N ARG A 596 9.69 -11.19 17.56
CA ARG A 596 10.56 -12.34 17.83
C ARG A 596 10.35 -12.90 19.23
N GLU A 597 10.38 -12.04 20.24
CA GLU A 597 10.24 -12.49 21.62
C GLU A 597 8.81 -12.96 21.92
N LEU A 598 7.81 -12.31 21.33
CA LEU A 598 6.41 -12.73 21.49
C LEU A 598 6.17 -14.09 20.82
N ALA A 599 6.65 -14.30 19.59
CA ALA A 599 6.53 -15.56 18.88
C ALA A 599 7.16 -16.72 19.67
N ILE A 600 8.37 -16.54 20.22
CA ILE A 600 9.01 -17.56 21.08
C ILE A 600 8.17 -17.83 22.35
N ALA A 601 7.45 -16.82 22.85
CA ALA A 601 6.64 -16.97 24.06
C ALA A 601 5.28 -17.64 23.83
N ILE A 602 4.73 -17.59 22.62
CA ILE A 602 3.35 -18.06 22.33
C ILE A 602 3.29 -19.14 21.25
N THR A 603 4.43 -19.54 20.66
CA THR A 603 4.52 -20.56 19.62
C THR A 603 5.67 -21.52 19.89
N ASP A 604 5.62 -22.71 19.30
CA ASP A 604 6.73 -23.69 19.31
C ASP A 604 7.78 -23.39 18.21
N GLN A 605 7.96 -22.11 17.85
CA GLN A 605 8.92 -21.71 16.82
C GLN A 605 10.26 -21.33 17.42
N GLU A 606 11.32 -21.71 16.72
CA GLU A 606 12.69 -21.38 17.07
C GLU A 606 13.29 -20.40 16.08
N ALA A 607 14.20 -19.56 16.58
CA ALA A 607 14.98 -18.69 15.71
C ALA A 607 15.98 -19.49 14.87
N VAL A 608 16.08 -19.14 13.59
CA VAL A 608 17.04 -19.74 12.65
C VAL A 608 18.41 -19.07 12.80
N PRO A 609 19.46 -19.80 13.25
CA PRO A 609 20.79 -19.22 13.42
C PRO A 609 21.39 -18.67 12.12
N GLY A 610 22.10 -17.54 12.21
CA GLY A 610 22.79 -16.93 11.05
C GLY A 610 21.85 -16.18 10.09
N THR A 611 20.60 -15.99 10.48
CA THR A 611 19.60 -15.18 9.78
C THR A 611 19.03 -14.13 10.74
N GLY A 612 18.46 -13.07 10.20
CA GLY A 612 17.89 -11.97 10.99
C GLY A 612 18.87 -10.82 11.18
N GLY A 613 18.46 -9.65 10.68
CA GLY A 613 19.04 -8.40 11.10
C GLY A 613 18.43 -8.01 12.44
N SER A 614 19.19 -7.33 13.30
CA SER A 614 18.56 -6.39 14.23
C SER A 614 17.53 -5.61 13.42
N ALA A 615 16.27 -5.52 13.89
CA ALA A 615 15.24 -4.68 13.26
C ALA A 615 15.91 -3.39 12.74
N PRO A 616 15.65 -2.94 11.49
CA PRO A 616 16.41 -1.85 10.87
C PRO A 616 16.32 -0.59 11.71
N GLY A 617 17.23 -0.50 12.68
CA GLY A 617 17.55 0.67 13.45
C GLY A 617 18.35 1.55 12.53
N GLY A 618 17.62 2.33 11.74
CA GLY A 618 18.15 3.47 11.01
C GLY A 618 18.79 3.15 9.67
N ALA A 619 18.08 3.49 8.61
CA ALA A 619 18.71 4.25 7.54
C ALA A 619 19.47 5.45 8.17
N PRO A 620 20.62 5.90 7.61
CA PRO A 620 21.33 7.07 8.11
C PRO A 620 20.39 8.28 8.07
N GLY A 621 19.82 8.66 9.22
CA GLY A 621 18.75 9.65 9.35
C GLY A 621 17.65 9.32 10.38
N ALA A 622 17.62 8.12 10.96
CA ALA A 622 16.70 7.82 12.06
C ALA A 622 17.17 8.47 13.38
N VAL A 623 16.32 9.36 13.90
CA VAL A 623 16.45 9.95 15.23
C VAL A 623 16.48 8.83 16.28
N ALA A 624 17.34 9.01 17.27
CA ALA A 624 17.56 8.11 18.39
C ALA A 624 16.25 7.58 19.01
N VAL A 625 16.32 6.28 19.34
CA VAL A 625 15.37 5.47 20.11
C VAL A 625 14.65 6.30 21.18
N ALA A 626 13.34 6.45 21.00
CA ALA A 626 12.46 6.82 22.10
C ALA A 626 11.98 5.54 22.80
N THR A 627 12.04 5.57 24.12
CA THR A 627 11.26 4.79 25.10
C THR A 627 9.85 4.50 24.56
N PRO A 628 9.16 3.39 24.92
CA PRO A 628 7.80 3.12 24.44
C PRO A 628 6.84 4.25 24.82
N VAL A 629 6.71 5.22 23.93
CA VAL A 629 5.69 6.24 23.95
C VAL A 629 4.71 5.79 22.88
N SER A 630 3.50 5.45 23.29
CA SER A 630 2.36 5.39 22.39
C SER A 630 2.38 6.67 21.51
N ASN A 631 2.52 6.52 20.19
CA ASN A 631 2.39 7.63 19.25
C ASN A 631 0.95 8.18 19.20
N GLU A 632 -0.01 7.45 19.77
CA GLU A 632 -1.41 7.86 19.92
C GLU A 632 -1.54 8.93 21.03
N ALA A 633 -2.41 9.92 20.79
CA ALA A 633 -2.70 10.97 21.77
C ALA A 633 -3.40 10.44 23.03
N LEU A 634 -4.14 9.33 22.89
CA LEU A 634 -4.86 8.63 23.93
C LEU A 634 -4.90 7.14 23.58
N SER A 635 -4.63 6.27 24.56
CA SER A 635 -4.80 4.82 24.46
C SER A 635 -5.80 4.34 25.51
N LEU A 636 -6.63 3.37 25.13
CA LEU A 636 -7.63 2.71 25.98
C LEU A 636 -7.51 1.20 25.76
N THR A 637 -7.47 0.45 26.85
CA THR A 637 -7.59 -1.01 26.85
C THR A 637 -8.49 -1.49 27.98
N SER A 638 -8.94 -2.75 27.95
CA SER A 638 -9.57 -3.40 29.11
C SER A 638 -8.80 -4.61 29.60
N ASP A 639 -9.11 -5.10 30.80
CA ASP A 639 -8.42 -6.24 31.40
C ASP A 639 -8.75 -7.58 30.73
N LYS A 640 -9.92 -7.68 30.07
CA LYS A 640 -10.33 -8.81 29.21
C LYS A 640 -10.92 -8.34 27.89
N ASN A 641 -10.96 -9.19 26.86
CA ASN A 641 -11.69 -8.91 25.60
C ASN A 641 -13.16 -9.34 25.66
N ALA A 642 -13.43 -10.37 26.45
CA ALA A 642 -14.76 -10.89 26.65
C ALA A 642 -15.04 -11.06 28.14
N TYR A 643 -16.27 -10.77 28.53
CA TYR A 643 -16.77 -10.84 29.89
C TYR A 643 -17.96 -11.77 29.95
N LYS A 644 -18.20 -12.35 31.13
CA LYS A 644 -19.49 -12.99 31.43
C LYS A 644 -20.41 -11.96 32.09
N VAL A 645 -21.71 -12.15 31.98
CA VAL A 645 -22.67 -11.40 32.82
C VAL A 645 -22.26 -11.52 34.30
N GLY A 646 -22.13 -10.38 34.98
CA GLY A 646 -21.68 -10.26 36.37
C GLY A 646 -20.20 -9.96 36.57
N ASP A 647 -19.36 -10.13 35.53
CA ASP A 647 -17.93 -9.81 35.60
C ASP A 647 -17.68 -8.32 35.88
N THR A 648 -16.56 -8.01 36.52
CA THR A 648 -16.16 -6.66 36.92
C THR A 648 -15.04 -6.12 36.01
N PRO A 649 -15.36 -5.34 34.96
CA PRO A 649 -14.35 -4.85 34.02
C PRO A 649 -13.44 -3.79 34.63
N VAL A 650 -12.17 -3.79 34.22
CA VAL A 650 -11.18 -2.76 34.50
C VAL A 650 -10.63 -2.22 33.19
N PHE A 651 -10.68 -0.90 33.03
CA PHE A 651 -10.19 -0.17 31.86
C PHE A 651 -8.88 0.51 32.19
N THR A 652 -7.92 0.44 31.28
CA THR A 652 -6.62 1.09 31.41
C THR A 652 -6.51 2.19 30.37
N VAL A 653 -6.23 3.42 30.81
CA VAL A 653 -6.13 4.61 29.97
C VAL A 653 -4.76 5.25 30.12
N LEU A 654 -4.15 5.62 29.00
CA LEU A 654 -2.91 6.39 28.94
C LEU A 654 -3.12 7.61 28.04
N ALA A 655 -2.99 8.81 28.60
CA ALA A 655 -3.11 10.08 27.87
C ALA A 655 -1.73 10.72 27.68
N LYS A 656 -1.43 11.19 26.46
CA LYS A 656 -0.15 11.85 26.16
C LYS A 656 -0.07 13.26 26.75
N LYS A 657 -1.21 13.94 26.89
CA LYS A 657 -1.36 15.25 27.55
C LYS A 657 -2.22 15.10 28.81
N SER A 658 -2.07 16.01 29.77
CA SER A 658 -2.98 16.10 30.91
C SER A 658 -4.34 16.62 30.44
N CYS A 659 -5.43 16.00 30.88
CA CYS A 659 -6.78 16.35 30.41
C CYS A 659 -7.87 15.91 31.41
N PHE A 660 -9.12 16.22 31.09
CA PHE A 660 -10.30 15.62 31.72
C PHE A 660 -10.74 14.41 30.88
N LEU A 661 -10.80 13.25 31.53
CA LEU A 661 -11.19 11.99 30.91
C LEU A 661 -12.71 11.79 31.04
N THR A 662 -13.40 11.54 29.94
CA THR A 662 -14.77 10.99 29.94
C THR A 662 -14.71 9.58 29.39
N LEU A 663 -15.17 8.60 30.19
CA LEU A 663 -15.25 7.20 29.79
C LEU A 663 -16.72 6.83 29.63
N VAL A 664 -17.09 6.35 28.46
CA VAL A 664 -18.47 6.01 28.09
C VAL A 664 -18.53 4.56 27.63
N ASN A 665 -19.58 3.84 28.03
CA ASN A 665 -19.93 2.53 27.52
C ASN A 665 -21.15 2.65 26.59
N LEU A 666 -20.99 2.34 25.31
CA LEU A 666 -22.03 2.37 24.29
C LEU A 666 -22.53 0.95 24.00
N ASP A 667 -23.81 0.71 24.24
CA ASP A 667 -24.44 -0.59 23.96
C ASP A 667 -24.82 -0.76 22.48
N ASP A 668 -25.22 -1.98 22.13
CA ASP A 668 -25.67 -2.37 20.78
C ASP A 668 -26.92 -1.62 20.27
N LYS A 669 -27.67 -0.98 21.18
CA LYS A 669 -28.85 -0.15 20.89
C LYS A 669 -28.47 1.31 20.69
N GLY A 670 -27.19 1.67 20.80
CA GLY A 670 -26.71 3.04 20.65
C GLY A 670 -26.97 3.93 21.87
N THR A 671 -27.21 3.34 23.05
CA THR A 671 -27.35 4.06 24.32
C THR A 671 -26.02 4.05 25.08
N ALA A 672 -25.52 5.24 25.38
CA ALA A 672 -24.30 5.42 26.15
C ALA A 672 -24.58 5.48 27.66
N THR A 673 -23.71 4.87 28.44
CA THR A 673 -23.63 4.99 29.90
C THR A 673 -22.28 5.60 30.27
N VAL A 674 -22.30 6.77 30.92
CA VAL A 674 -21.08 7.47 31.35
C VAL A 674 -20.51 6.74 32.57
N LEU A 675 -19.37 6.10 32.38
CA LEU A 675 -18.64 5.38 33.41
C LEU A 675 -17.79 6.33 34.25
N LEU A 676 -17.18 7.35 33.64
CA LEU A 676 -16.42 8.42 34.31
C LEU A 676 -16.69 9.77 33.60
N PRO A 677 -16.94 10.89 34.33
CA PRO A 677 -17.17 10.96 35.77
C PRO A 677 -18.51 10.33 36.17
N ASN A 678 -18.61 9.83 37.41
CA ASN A 678 -19.84 9.25 37.97
C ASN A 678 -20.10 9.73 39.40
N LYS A 679 -21.21 9.32 40.01
CA LYS A 679 -21.60 9.77 41.37
C LYS A 679 -20.55 9.46 42.44
N PHE A 680 -19.82 8.36 42.31
CA PHE A 680 -18.84 7.86 43.28
C PHE A 680 -17.43 8.39 43.01
N GLN A 681 -17.12 8.78 41.77
CA GLN A 681 -15.86 9.39 41.36
C GLN A 681 -16.13 10.49 40.34
N GLN A 682 -16.17 11.73 40.82
CA GLN A 682 -16.40 12.93 40.00
C GLN A 682 -15.11 13.53 39.45
N ASP A 683 -13.99 13.37 40.16
CA ASP A 683 -12.69 13.79 39.64
C ASP A 683 -12.26 12.87 38.50
N ASN A 684 -12.15 13.46 37.33
CA ASN A 684 -11.79 12.81 36.09
C ASN A 684 -10.53 13.42 35.45
N ARG A 685 -9.76 14.20 36.21
CA ARG A 685 -8.51 14.78 35.70
C ARG A 685 -7.39 13.73 35.69
N VAL A 686 -6.74 13.59 34.54
CA VAL A 686 -5.63 12.65 34.33
C VAL A 686 -4.36 13.41 33.96
N LYS A 687 -3.20 12.88 34.38
CA LYS A 687 -1.88 13.47 34.09
C LYS A 687 -1.27 12.88 32.83
N ALA A 688 -0.55 13.70 32.07
CA ALA A 688 0.24 13.27 30.92
C ALA A 688 1.18 12.10 31.27
N GLY A 689 1.20 11.07 30.43
CA GLY A 689 2.10 9.92 30.55
C GLY A 689 1.80 8.98 31.71
N GLN A 690 0.74 9.22 32.48
CA GLN A 690 0.35 8.35 33.58
C GLN A 690 -0.69 7.32 33.09
N GLU A 691 -0.38 6.04 33.27
CA GLU A 691 -1.34 4.97 33.09
C GLU A 691 -2.31 4.92 34.28
N ILE A 692 -3.62 4.89 33.98
CA ILE A 692 -4.69 4.93 34.98
C ILE A 692 -5.62 3.76 34.75
N GLN A 693 -5.84 2.98 35.81
CA GLN A 693 -6.84 1.91 35.83
C GLN A 693 -8.17 2.38 36.42
N PHE A 694 -9.27 1.96 35.80
CA PHE A 694 -10.62 2.38 36.13
C PHE A 694 -11.62 1.21 36.06
N PRO A 695 -12.29 0.85 37.16
CA PRO A 695 -12.18 1.42 38.51
C PRO A 695 -10.77 1.20 39.07
N GLY A 696 -10.25 2.18 39.81
CA GLY A 696 -8.97 2.00 40.50
C GLY A 696 -9.06 0.92 41.58
N GLN A 697 -7.94 0.31 41.96
CA GLN A 697 -7.90 -0.78 42.94
C GLN A 697 -8.57 -0.47 44.30
N LYS A 698 -8.65 0.82 44.66
CA LYS A 698 -9.27 1.32 45.91
C LYS A 698 -10.57 2.10 45.66
N ALA A 699 -11.17 1.96 44.47
CA ALA A 699 -12.42 2.64 44.15
C ALA A 699 -13.53 2.19 45.12
N PRO A 700 -14.39 3.11 45.60
CA PRO A 700 -15.49 2.77 46.51
C PRO A 700 -16.67 2.07 45.80
N PHE A 701 -16.47 1.64 44.56
CA PHE A 701 -17.48 1.05 43.69
C PHE A 701 -16.85 0.02 42.75
N GLN A 702 -17.69 -0.88 42.23
CA GLN A 702 -17.32 -1.83 41.18
C GLN A 702 -18.31 -1.74 40.03
N PHE A 703 -17.82 -1.92 38.81
CA PHE A 703 -18.68 -2.17 37.65
C PHE A 703 -19.08 -3.64 37.58
N ARG A 704 -20.26 -3.92 37.03
CA ARG A 704 -20.67 -5.27 36.63
C ARG A 704 -21.30 -5.25 35.25
N MET A 705 -20.88 -6.16 34.38
CA MET A 705 -21.54 -6.44 33.11
C MET A 705 -22.93 -7.04 33.35
N GLN A 706 -23.96 -6.60 32.61
CA GLN A 706 -25.35 -7.04 32.84
C GLN A 706 -25.96 -7.73 31.62
N ASP A 707 -25.84 -7.11 30.45
CA ASP A 707 -26.51 -7.55 29.24
C ASP A 707 -25.52 -8.27 28.32
N LYS A 708 -25.97 -9.37 27.69
CA LYS A 708 -25.19 -10.03 26.65
C LYS A 708 -25.20 -9.19 25.39
N GLY A 709 -24.08 -9.15 24.68
CA GLY A 709 -23.92 -8.37 23.45
C GLY A 709 -22.54 -7.76 23.33
N PHE A 710 -22.41 -6.81 22.42
CA PHE A 710 -21.19 -6.03 22.28
C PHE A 710 -21.34 -4.69 22.99
N GLU A 711 -20.30 -4.33 23.73
CA GLU A 711 -20.16 -3.04 24.37
C GLU A 711 -18.97 -2.32 23.74
N GLN A 712 -19.14 -1.05 23.41
CA GLN A 712 -18.05 -0.20 22.94
C GLN A 712 -17.69 0.81 24.01
N VAL A 713 -16.47 0.69 24.54
CA VAL A 713 -15.98 1.62 25.56
C VAL A 713 -15.16 2.69 24.88
N ILE A 714 -15.51 3.94 25.13
CA ILE A 714 -14.96 5.13 24.47
C ILE A 714 -14.34 6.02 25.55
N ALA A 715 -13.03 6.24 25.45
CA ALA A 715 -12.29 7.19 26.24
C ALA A 715 -12.15 8.49 25.45
N THR A 716 -12.47 9.60 26.10
CA THR A 716 -12.39 10.95 25.53
C THR A 716 -11.58 11.83 26.46
N CYS A 717 -10.48 12.39 25.96
CA CYS A 717 -9.58 13.27 26.69
C CYS A 717 -9.79 14.69 26.16
N SER A 718 -10.23 15.61 27.02
CA SER A 718 -10.61 16.98 26.67
C SER A 718 -10.00 18.00 27.63
N GLU A 719 -9.79 19.24 27.18
CA GLU A 719 -9.38 20.35 28.05
C GLU A 719 -10.50 20.81 29.01
N SER A 720 -11.75 20.44 28.76
CA SER A 720 -12.90 20.74 29.63
C SER A 720 -13.45 19.49 30.31
N ALA A 721 -13.97 19.68 31.52
CA ALA A 721 -14.60 18.62 32.31
C ALA A 721 -15.93 18.13 31.71
N GLU A 722 -16.58 18.95 30.88
CA GLU A 722 -17.78 18.59 30.13
C GLU A 722 -17.44 18.50 28.64
N VAL A 723 -17.79 17.37 28.02
CA VAL A 723 -17.55 17.08 26.59
C VAL A 723 -18.78 16.36 26.01
N ASP A 724 -18.95 16.37 24.69
CA ASP A 724 -19.99 15.64 23.96
C ASP A 724 -21.44 16.02 24.29
N GLY A 725 -21.66 17.21 24.86
CA GLY A 725 -22.99 17.61 25.33
C GLY A 725 -23.53 16.76 26.48
N ILE A 726 -22.69 15.93 27.10
CA ILE A 726 -23.04 15.06 28.21
C ILE A 726 -23.25 15.93 29.45
N LYS A 727 -24.48 15.95 29.98
CA LYS A 727 -24.83 16.67 31.21
C LYS A 727 -24.98 15.70 32.36
N ASN A 728 -24.00 15.67 33.25
CA ASN A 728 -24.03 14.79 34.41
C ASN A 728 -24.92 15.35 35.53
N ASN A 729 -25.78 14.50 36.10
CA ASN A 729 -26.57 14.83 37.28
C ASN A 729 -26.38 13.77 38.36
N PHE A 730 -25.30 13.90 39.12
CA PHE A 730 -24.88 12.96 40.16
C PHE A 730 -25.84 12.89 41.35
N ALA A 731 -26.71 13.89 41.53
CA ALA A 731 -27.73 13.88 42.57
C ALA A 731 -28.87 12.90 42.24
N LYS A 732 -29.26 12.83 40.96
CA LYS A 732 -30.38 11.98 40.51
C LYS A 732 -29.93 10.58 40.10
N ASN A 733 -28.79 10.45 39.44
CA ASN A 733 -28.36 9.18 38.85
C ASN A 733 -26.95 8.81 39.31
N ALA A 734 -26.72 7.53 39.57
CA ALA A 734 -25.39 7.01 39.85
C ALA A 734 -24.47 7.05 38.61
N LEU A 735 -25.03 6.72 37.45
CA LEU A 735 -24.43 6.83 36.12
C LEU A 735 -25.35 7.65 35.22
N THR A 736 -24.78 8.48 34.35
CA THR A 736 -25.53 9.23 33.34
C THR A 736 -25.80 8.34 32.13
N THR A 737 -27.05 8.30 31.65
CA THR A 737 -27.44 7.57 30.44
C THR A 737 -27.77 8.56 29.33
N VAL A 738 -27.23 8.31 28.13
CA VAL A 738 -27.33 9.16 26.95
C VAL A 738 -27.87 8.32 25.78
N PRO A 739 -29.18 8.36 25.48
CA PRO A 739 -29.74 7.65 24.34
C PRO A 739 -29.26 8.29 23.02
N ASN A 740 -29.12 7.47 21.97
CA ASN A 740 -28.64 7.92 20.66
C ASN A 740 -27.30 8.66 20.76
N PHE A 741 -26.30 8.00 21.36
CA PHE A 741 -25.03 8.63 21.68
C PHE A 741 -24.36 9.29 20.46
N THR A 742 -24.29 8.59 19.33
CA THR A 742 -23.74 9.13 18.08
C THR A 742 -24.40 10.43 17.66
N ARG A 743 -25.74 10.53 17.81
CA ARG A 743 -26.45 11.79 17.53
C ARG A 743 -26.14 12.88 18.54
N THR A 744 -25.94 12.52 19.80
CA THR A 744 -25.59 13.45 20.89
C THR A 744 -24.19 14.02 20.68
N VAL A 745 -23.23 13.19 20.24
CA VAL A 745 -21.87 13.65 19.92
C VAL A 745 -21.88 14.53 18.67
N ALA A 746 -22.69 14.19 17.65
CA ALA A 746 -22.86 15.02 16.45
C ALA A 746 -23.52 16.38 16.74
N GLY A 747 -24.58 16.40 17.56
CA GLY A 747 -25.38 17.58 17.86
C GLY A 747 -25.19 18.07 19.29
N ALA A 748 -24.55 19.22 19.48
CA ALA A 748 -24.75 19.99 20.71
C ALA A 748 -26.21 20.48 20.72
N VAL A 749 -27.09 19.70 21.38
CA VAL A 749 -28.51 19.98 21.72
C VAL A 749 -29.56 19.47 20.70
N GLN A 750 -30.24 18.36 20.99
CA GLN A 750 -31.57 18.30 21.63
C GLN A 750 -31.94 16.85 21.97
N ALA A 751 -32.34 16.65 23.23
CA ALA A 751 -32.73 15.37 23.78
C ALA A 751 -34.22 15.12 23.52
N ASP A 752 -34.53 14.12 22.70
CA ASP A 752 -35.80 13.39 22.83
C ASP A 752 -35.55 12.10 23.62
N ALA A 753 -35.63 12.27 24.94
CA ALA A 753 -35.56 11.17 25.89
C ALA A 753 -36.89 10.41 25.92
N LYS A 754 -37.06 9.43 25.02
CA LYS A 754 -38.02 8.33 25.24
C LYS A 754 -37.49 6.99 24.76
N LYS A 755 -36.71 6.34 25.64
CA LYS A 755 -36.83 4.91 26.03
C LYS A 755 -35.79 4.64 27.11
N LYS A 756 -36.23 4.10 28.25
CA LYS A 756 -35.33 3.57 29.29
C LYS A 756 -34.76 2.25 28.77
N GLY A 757 -33.56 2.29 28.20
CA GLY A 757 -32.74 1.08 28.09
C GLY A 757 -32.35 0.59 29.48
N THR A 758 -32.33 -0.72 29.69
CA THR A 758 -31.64 -1.34 30.83
C THR A 758 -30.15 -0.98 30.77
N ARG A 759 -29.49 -0.84 31.92
CA ARG A 759 -28.08 -0.41 31.99
C ARG A 759 -27.17 -1.59 31.68
N ALA A 760 -26.41 -1.52 30.59
CA ALA A 760 -25.43 -2.53 30.20
C ALA A 760 -24.33 -2.79 31.25
N ILE A 761 -23.87 -1.71 31.93
CA ILE A 761 -22.93 -1.78 33.06
C ILE A 761 -23.60 -1.18 34.30
N ALA A 762 -23.71 -1.97 35.36
CA ALA A 762 -24.18 -1.51 36.67
C ALA A 762 -23.01 -1.07 37.55
N VAL A 763 -23.23 -0.07 38.41
CA VAL A 763 -22.30 0.27 39.50
C VAL A 763 -22.91 -0.13 40.83
N GLU A 764 -22.17 -0.90 41.60
CA GLU A 764 -22.48 -1.23 43.00
C GLU A 764 -21.48 -0.52 43.93
N GLY A 765 -21.99 0.21 44.93
CA GLY A 765 -21.16 0.83 45.96
C GLY A 765 -20.80 -0.18 47.04
N THR A 766 -19.52 -0.31 47.37
CA THR A 766 -19.02 -1.24 48.39
C THR A 766 -18.63 -0.46 49.65
N LYS A 767 -19.57 -0.35 50.60
CA LYS A 767 -19.51 0.40 51.90
C LYS A 767 -19.52 1.92 51.77
N ALA A 768 -20.04 2.58 52.81
CA ALA A 768 -20.33 4.01 52.89
C ALA A 768 -19.16 4.85 52.34
N ALA A 769 -19.29 5.28 51.10
CA ALA A 769 -18.32 6.12 50.43
C ALA A 769 -18.16 7.40 51.25
N GLY A 770 -16.94 7.66 51.72
CA GLY A 770 -16.58 8.96 52.27
C GLY A 770 -16.92 10.07 51.26
N ALA A 771 -17.18 11.27 51.77
CA ALA A 771 -17.71 12.40 50.99
C ALA A 771 -16.97 12.56 49.64
N PRO A 772 -17.71 12.79 48.54
CA PRO A 772 -17.11 12.95 47.21
C PRO A 772 -16.07 14.08 47.25
N THR A 773 -14.86 13.80 46.76
CA THR A 773 -13.87 14.85 46.53
C THR A 773 -14.34 15.68 45.36
N THR A 774 -14.89 16.86 45.66
CA THR A 774 -15.22 17.88 44.69
C THR A 774 -13.95 18.29 43.94
N PRO A 775 -13.97 18.46 42.61
CA PRO A 775 -12.86 19.06 41.89
C PRO A 775 -12.52 20.41 42.52
N GLN A 776 -11.24 20.67 42.79
CA GLN A 776 -10.80 22.03 43.08
C GLN A 776 -11.23 22.92 41.91
N ASN A 777 -11.97 23.99 42.21
CA ASN A 777 -12.50 24.98 41.28
C ASN A 777 -11.48 25.40 40.20
N ALA A 778 -11.44 24.66 39.10
CA ALA A 778 -11.03 25.19 37.81
C ALA A 778 -12.30 25.71 37.17
N LYS A 779 -12.39 27.01 36.90
CA LYS A 779 -13.50 27.60 36.14
C LYS A 779 -13.71 26.75 34.90
N ALA A 780 -14.94 26.29 34.67
CA ALA A 780 -15.34 25.67 33.42
C ALA A 780 -15.12 26.71 32.31
N VAL A 781 -14.00 26.58 31.60
CA VAL A 781 -13.84 27.18 30.28
C VAL A 781 -14.62 26.25 29.35
N PRO A 782 -15.56 26.76 28.53
CA PRO A 782 -16.16 25.96 27.47
C PRO A 782 -15.03 25.28 26.71
N ALA A 783 -15.09 23.97 26.52
CA ALA A 783 -14.09 23.28 25.73
C ALA A 783 -13.92 24.06 24.43
N ASP A 784 -12.71 24.54 24.19
CA ASP A 784 -12.35 24.84 22.85
C ASP A 784 -12.49 23.52 22.09
N LYS A 785 -13.26 23.47 21.00
CA LYS A 785 -13.47 22.23 20.22
C LYS A 785 -12.15 21.65 19.65
N ARG A 786 -11.00 22.26 19.96
CA ARG A 786 -9.72 22.21 19.27
C ARG A 786 -8.70 21.21 19.84
N ASP A 787 -9.01 20.43 20.88
CA ASP A 787 -8.03 19.51 21.51
C ASP A 787 -8.71 18.30 22.21
N VAL A 788 -9.64 17.61 21.52
CA VAL A 788 -10.25 16.36 22.00
C VAL A 788 -9.54 15.16 21.38
N ALA A 789 -9.08 14.21 22.21
CA ALA A 789 -8.53 12.93 21.75
C ALA A 789 -9.44 11.77 22.14
N ARG A 790 -9.68 10.82 21.21
CA ARG A 790 -10.48 9.61 21.48
C ARG A 790 -9.76 8.30 21.21
N ALA A 791 -10.04 7.34 22.06
CA ALA A 791 -9.73 5.93 21.88
C ALA A 791 -10.99 5.12 22.18
N ALA A 792 -11.23 4.06 21.41
CA ALA A 792 -12.38 3.20 21.62
C ALA A 792 -12.01 1.74 21.42
N ILE A 793 -12.53 0.90 22.31
CA ILE A 793 -12.37 -0.54 22.29
C ILE A 793 -13.74 -1.19 22.21
N LYS A 794 -13.80 -2.37 21.60
CA LYS A 794 -15.00 -3.20 21.57
C LYS A 794 -14.77 -4.42 22.45
N VAL A 795 -15.73 -4.73 23.32
CA VAL A 795 -15.69 -5.90 24.19
C VAL A 795 -16.99 -6.70 24.04
N GLU A 796 -16.90 -8.01 24.20
CA GLU A 796 -18.04 -8.93 24.11
C GLU A 796 -18.51 -9.33 25.52
N VAL A 797 -19.82 -9.42 25.73
CA VAL A 797 -20.42 -9.97 26.95
C VAL A 797 -21.21 -11.23 26.60
N LYS A 798 -20.79 -12.37 27.17
CA LYS A 798 -21.28 -13.73 26.88
C LYS A 798 -22.27 -14.26 27.91
#